data_AF-A0A9J6BQB5-F1
#
_entry.id   AF-A0A9J6BQB5-F1
#
_cell.length_a   1.000
_cell.length_b   1.000
_cell.length_c   1.000
_cell.angle_alpha   90.00
_cell.angle_beta   90.00
_cell.angle_gamma   90.00
#
_symmetry.space_group_name_H-M   'P 1'
#
loop_
_entity.id
_entity.type
_entity.pdbx_description
1 polymer ?
#
loop_
_entity_poly.entity_id
_entity_poly.type
_entity_poly.pdbx_seq_one_letter_code
_entity_poly.pdbx_strand_id
1 'polypeptide(L)'
;MANLENEEFVEEEVIPTQITEEYLKIIFENTEEFIRNLRSERKYDAARDVSRLVTILENLNFQLRGEEQKSSKLLEQFVDASNRIEEATKISQSDHDVIQQLRSEIINAWSHSDAQTIREQHTYESLDVMREKFADLSQKLERYASMKYEDADDFGKQKTTILKEIQRMFMENEEMHRKFLVQRAYSEQLQNQVEYEKEKNREIYREWDLASNDTLANRRRVQILTKKVEDMTDNEEKLIDSLTHYKEKAGERYKRIKDYEKQIEELNEELNNIKSDNSNINTAKSKLEAVLKSYLKELNENRHEIKQFQNYSRLKDDENRKLIIEKEQEVKRNIQIAKKLASAESIASKLEHELLIIKNQALTAEKERDTLNKAYSNLIKENEKLQKKSDAFIKEKERLNGIILNLKHDNESIKKEFSDINDQLKISIEHEKVSSMNVKKLKYNLETIESEKAFLTLNAEHLIEEIKKNKNLLDKYEIELKTLKEQIVKVKDNYITAVRNMKKAESKFQRCREKEYDVSYRMNVYKNQIRSNDYRLAAKINDIKKLKKRINKLEKTIYDIHSVHSKTKDELRSCRIEVTNLKVEKNNLKNDLHNFDEKFTKLKTYTDTVIRERDMIANIMYRQADEKGIKETEVEALKLTIKRGEATYNERLEDIKVLKNEIKNLRSQCNVLKRGLENTADMRHEVFQLHRKLHQEKVKVKVLREEMNTPMNIHRWRKLKSFDPTRMELINKCQKLQRKSIKQFNQITKADEIIKSLHEKISQQQKEIQKHSNIDLQKKLMFTRAQMLKNEKRMKASIAISRATENDVSLKDYSINQLERDLNEFKSQLFKEKREKEKLTEKYLHLRKSLENNRSK
;
A
#
# COMPACT_ATOMS: atom_id res chain seq x y z
N MET A 1 3.19 69.04 -4.27
CA MET A 1 2.89 68.61 -5.65
C MET A 1 2.88 67.09 -5.67
N ALA A 2 1.95 66.50 -6.44
CA ALA A 2 1.92 65.11 -6.90
C ALA A 2 1.85 63.95 -5.87
N ASN A 3 0.62 63.41 -5.78
CA ASN A 3 0.25 61.97 -5.88
C ASN A 3 0.65 60.95 -4.79
N LEU A 4 -0.18 59.88 -4.77
CA LEU A 4 -0.13 58.63 -3.99
C LEU A 4 -0.58 58.78 -2.52
N GLU A 5 -1.53 58.00 -1.99
CA GLU A 5 -2.54 57.13 -2.63
C GLU A 5 -3.67 56.86 -1.60
N ASN A 6 -4.88 56.51 -2.04
CA ASN A 6 -5.95 56.11 -1.13
C ASN A 6 -5.78 54.63 -0.76
N GLU A 7 -5.61 54.33 0.53
CA GLU A 7 -5.87 52.99 1.07
C GLU A 7 -6.98 53.09 2.13
N GLU A 8 -8.21 52.83 1.71
CA GLU A 8 -9.32 52.57 2.63
C GLU A 8 -9.05 51.23 3.34
N PHE A 9 -8.89 51.26 4.66
CA PHE A 9 -8.86 50.05 5.47
C PHE A 9 -10.27 49.43 5.53
N VAL A 10 -10.63 48.71 4.47
CA VAL A 10 -11.76 47.79 4.47
C VAL A 10 -11.39 46.64 5.41
N GLU A 11 -12.03 46.58 6.58
CA GLU A 11 -12.04 45.34 7.35
C GLU A 11 -12.93 44.33 6.62
N GLU A 12 -12.31 43.51 5.78
CA GLU A 12 -12.96 42.34 5.20
C GLU A 12 -13.41 41.37 6.30
N GLU A 13 -14.63 40.84 6.19
CA GLU A 13 -15.09 39.73 7.03
C GLU A 13 -14.25 38.49 6.69
N VAL A 14 -13.17 38.28 7.45
CA VAL A 14 -12.04 37.39 7.09
C VAL A 14 -12.43 35.93 6.82
N ILE A 15 -13.64 35.47 7.18
CA ILE A 15 -14.12 34.10 6.89
C ILE A 15 -15.54 34.16 6.28
N PRO A 16 -15.70 33.88 4.97
CA PRO A 16 -17.01 33.77 4.33
C PRO A 16 -17.88 32.67 4.95
N THR A 17 -19.19 32.90 5.02
CA THR A 17 -20.18 31.91 5.49
C THR A 17 -20.34 30.70 4.57
N GLN A 18 -19.88 30.81 3.32
CA GLN A 18 -19.64 29.70 2.40
C GLN A 18 -18.20 29.79 1.88
N ILE A 19 -17.40 28.78 2.16
CA ILE A 19 -16.00 28.71 1.71
C ILE A 19 -15.99 28.41 0.21
N THR A 20 -15.89 29.45 -0.62
CA THR A 20 -15.85 29.32 -2.08
C THR A 20 -14.49 28.79 -2.57
N GLU A 21 -14.49 28.20 -3.76
CA GLU A 21 -13.30 27.61 -4.37
C GLU A 21 -12.20 28.66 -4.65
N GLU A 22 -12.57 29.90 -5.01
CA GLU A 22 -11.64 31.02 -5.14
C GLU A 22 -11.03 31.42 -3.79
N TYR A 23 -11.82 31.49 -2.72
CA TYR A 23 -11.33 31.87 -1.40
C TYR A 23 -10.34 30.84 -0.82
N LEU A 24 -10.60 29.54 -1.02
CA LEU A 24 -9.63 28.49 -0.69
C LEU A 24 -8.33 28.61 -1.50
N LYS A 25 -8.44 28.93 -2.79
CA LYS A 25 -7.27 29.10 -3.67
C LYS A 25 -6.41 30.29 -3.21
N ILE A 26 -7.02 31.41 -2.85
CA ILE A 26 -6.34 32.59 -2.28
C ILE A 26 -5.64 32.23 -0.96
N ILE A 27 -6.28 31.45 -0.08
CA ILE A 27 -5.63 30.95 1.15
C ILE A 27 -4.41 30.07 0.83
N PHE A 28 -4.50 29.16 -0.13
CA PHE A 28 -3.38 28.29 -0.48
C PHE A 28 -2.21 29.07 -1.11
N GLU A 29 -2.49 30.06 -1.97
CA GLU A 29 -1.48 30.94 -2.56
C GLU A 29 -0.79 31.81 -1.48
N ASN A 30 -1.56 32.41 -0.57
CA ASN A 30 -1.03 33.21 0.55
C ASN A 30 -0.25 32.37 1.57
N THR A 31 -0.65 31.12 1.82
CA THR A 31 0.08 30.22 2.74
C THR A 31 1.35 29.63 2.11
N GLU A 32 1.36 29.35 0.80
CA GLU A 32 2.58 29.07 0.02
C GLU A 32 3.62 30.20 0.16
N GLU A 33 3.18 31.45 0.01
CA GLU A 33 4.05 32.62 0.15
C GLU A 33 4.55 32.80 1.60
N PHE A 34 3.67 32.61 2.59
CA PHE A 34 4.06 32.62 4.01
C PHE A 34 5.07 31.51 4.36
N ILE A 35 4.93 30.31 3.78
CA ILE A 35 5.91 29.21 3.91
C ILE A 35 7.26 29.61 3.29
N ARG A 36 7.27 30.28 2.12
CA ARG A 36 8.52 30.79 1.52
C ARG A 36 9.21 31.84 2.40
N ASN A 37 8.44 32.75 3.00
CA ASN A 37 8.94 33.76 3.92
C ASN A 37 9.50 33.14 5.22
N LEU A 38 8.81 32.16 5.82
CA LEU A 38 9.35 31.43 6.98
C LEU A 38 10.66 30.66 6.66
N ARG A 39 10.79 30.11 5.44
CA ARG A 39 12.03 29.47 4.98
C ARG A 39 13.15 30.49 4.76
N SER A 40 12.86 31.71 4.30
CA SER A 40 13.87 32.77 4.13
C SER A 40 14.38 33.29 5.48
N GLU A 41 13.50 33.39 6.49
CA GLU A 41 13.84 33.72 7.89
C GLU A 41 14.55 32.58 8.65
N ARG A 42 14.85 31.44 8.00
CA ARG A 42 15.45 30.23 8.60
C ARG A 42 14.60 29.55 9.69
N LYS A 43 13.29 29.85 9.78
CA LYS A 43 12.32 29.21 10.70
C LYS A 43 11.77 27.92 10.09
N TYR A 44 12.66 26.97 9.82
CA TYR A 44 12.34 25.75 9.05
C TYR A 44 11.27 24.87 9.70
N ASP A 45 11.25 24.76 11.03
CA ASP A 45 10.26 23.96 11.75
C ASP A 45 8.84 24.55 11.62
N ALA A 46 8.69 25.87 11.81
CA ALA A 46 7.42 26.56 11.58
C ALA A 46 6.96 26.44 10.11
N ALA A 47 7.88 26.57 9.14
CA ALA A 47 7.56 26.36 7.73
C ALA A 47 7.09 24.93 7.44
N ARG A 48 7.64 23.92 8.14
CA ARG A 48 7.26 22.51 8.02
C ARG A 48 5.88 22.24 8.62
N ASP A 49 5.58 22.81 9.78
CA ASP A 49 4.29 22.66 10.44
C ASP A 49 3.16 23.34 9.63
N VAL A 50 3.40 24.55 9.10
CA VAL A 50 2.44 25.21 8.19
C VAL A 50 2.27 24.41 6.90
N SER A 51 3.35 23.89 6.29
CA SER A 51 3.24 23.01 5.11
C SER A 51 2.37 21.78 5.42
N ARG A 52 2.52 21.17 6.60
CA ARG A 52 1.72 20.02 7.04
C ARG A 52 0.25 20.37 7.24
N LEU A 53 -0.06 21.55 7.78
CA LEU A 53 -1.42 22.04 7.94
C LEU A 53 -2.10 22.29 6.58
N VAL A 54 -1.37 22.84 5.60
CA VAL A 54 -1.85 22.99 4.21
C VAL A 54 -2.23 21.63 3.61
N THR A 55 -1.36 20.62 3.68
CA THR A 55 -1.67 19.27 3.17
C THR A 55 -2.85 18.62 3.90
N ILE A 56 -3.07 18.91 5.18
CA ILE A 56 -4.26 18.44 5.92
C ILE A 56 -5.53 19.13 5.41
N LEU A 57 -5.49 20.45 5.17
CA LEU A 57 -6.62 21.21 4.61
C LEU A 57 -6.98 20.77 3.19
N GLU A 58 -6.00 20.51 2.32
CA GLU A 58 -6.23 19.96 0.97
C GLU A 58 -6.95 18.60 1.02
N ASN A 59 -6.48 17.69 1.89
CA ASN A 59 -7.11 16.37 2.07
C ASN A 59 -8.54 16.47 2.63
N LEU A 60 -8.79 17.37 3.59
CA LEU A 60 -10.12 17.61 4.14
C LEU A 60 -11.08 18.21 3.09
N ASN A 61 -10.61 19.15 2.26
CA ASN A 61 -11.39 19.72 1.15
C ASN A 61 -11.72 18.65 0.08
N PHE A 62 -10.76 17.78 -0.26
CA PHE A 62 -11.02 16.65 -1.17
C PHE A 62 -12.07 15.68 -0.62
N GLN A 63 -12.01 15.37 0.69
CA GLN A 63 -13.03 14.54 1.35
C GLN A 63 -14.40 15.24 1.38
N LEU A 64 -14.45 16.53 1.68
CA LEU A 64 -15.68 17.33 1.69
C LEU A 64 -16.39 17.27 0.33
N ARG A 65 -15.67 17.51 -0.77
CA ARG A 65 -16.21 17.38 -2.14
C ARG A 65 -16.68 15.96 -2.45
N GLY A 66 -15.96 14.95 -1.97
CA GLY A 66 -16.37 13.55 -2.10
C GLY A 66 -17.71 13.27 -1.43
N GLU A 67 -17.97 13.86 -0.26
CA GLU A 67 -19.26 13.74 0.44
C GLU A 67 -20.35 14.64 -0.19
N GLU A 68 -20.04 15.84 -0.67
CA GLU A 68 -20.99 16.70 -1.40
C GLU A 68 -21.49 16.02 -2.68
N GLN A 69 -20.60 15.39 -3.47
CA GLN A 69 -20.99 14.63 -4.66
C GLN A 69 -21.82 13.38 -4.33
N LYS A 70 -21.55 12.70 -3.21
CA LYS A 70 -22.39 11.59 -2.73
C LYS A 70 -23.77 12.08 -2.29
N SER A 71 -23.81 13.19 -1.54
CA SER A 71 -25.04 13.82 -1.06
C SER A 71 -25.92 14.27 -2.22
N SER A 72 -25.34 14.90 -3.25
CA SER A 72 -26.03 15.28 -4.48
C SER A 72 -26.63 14.06 -5.22
N LYS A 73 -25.88 12.96 -5.35
CA LYS A 73 -26.40 11.71 -5.96
C LYS A 73 -27.47 11.03 -5.11
N LEU A 74 -27.38 11.11 -3.78
CA LEU A 74 -28.41 10.61 -2.87
C LEU A 74 -29.69 11.45 -2.95
N LEU A 75 -29.58 12.77 -3.12
CA LEU A 75 -30.71 13.66 -3.36
C LEU A 75 -31.39 13.36 -4.70
N GLU A 76 -30.62 13.15 -5.77
CA GLU A 76 -31.14 12.75 -7.09
C GLU A 76 -31.90 11.41 -7.01
N GLN A 77 -31.31 10.40 -6.36
CA GLN A 77 -31.97 9.10 -6.11
C GLN A 77 -33.21 9.21 -5.22
N PHE A 78 -33.21 10.12 -4.24
CA PHE A 78 -34.36 10.38 -3.38
C PHE A 78 -35.51 11.03 -4.15
N VAL A 79 -35.22 11.99 -5.03
CA VAL A 79 -36.21 12.62 -5.92
C VAL A 79 -36.80 11.58 -6.88
N ASP A 80 -35.97 10.75 -7.51
CA ASP A 80 -36.44 9.64 -8.36
C ASP A 80 -37.33 8.64 -7.62
N ALA A 81 -36.95 8.26 -6.39
CA ALA A 81 -37.76 7.38 -5.56
C ALA A 81 -39.10 8.04 -5.16
N SER A 82 -39.08 9.33 -4.81
CA SER A 82 -40.28 10.11 -4.49
C SER A 82 -41.24 10.21 -5.69
N ASN A 83 -40.70 10.46 -6.90
CA ASN A 83 -41.48 10.52 -8.14
C ASN A 83 -42.16 9.17 -8.44
N ARG A 84 -41.46 8.04 -8.26
CA ARG A 84 -42.03 6.70 -8.42
C ARG A 84 -43.12 6.38 -7.41
N ILE A 85 -43.00 6.88 -6.17
CA ILE A 85 -44.05 6.74 -5.14
C ILE A 85 -45.27 7.60 -5.52
N GLU A 86 -45.07 8.81 -6.04
CA GLU A 86 -46.17 9.67 -6.51
C GLU A 86 -46.90 9.05 -7.73
N GLU A 87 -46.17 8.45 -8.66
CA GLU A 87 -46.76 7.74 -9.80
C GLU A 87 -47.53 6.48 -9.36
N ALA A 88 -46.96 5.67 -8.46
CA ALA A 88 -47.63 4.49 -7.90
C ALA A 88 -48.90 4.83 -7.10
N THR A 89 -48.90 5.95 -6.36
CA THR A 89 -50.09 6.41 -5.64
C THR A 89 -51.18 6.93 -6.57
N LYS A 90 -50.83 7.61 -7.67
CA LYS A 90 -51.80 7.99 -8.72
C LYS A 90 -52.43 6.77 -9.40
N ILE A 91 -51.64 5.75 -9.73
CA ILE A 91 -52.16 4.49 -10.30
C ILE A 91 -53.12 3.81 -9.31
N SER A 92 -52.72 3.69 -8.04
CA SER A 92 -53.58 3.11 -7.00
C SER A 92 -54.88 3.89 -6.74
N GLN A 93 -54.89 5.21 -6.99
CA GLN A 93 -56.11 6.03 -6.94
C GLN A 93 -57.01 5.73 -8.15
N SER A 94 -56.46 5.69 -9.37
CA SER A 94 -57.25 5.35 -10.56
C SER A 94 -57.83 3.93 -10.50
N ASP A 95 -57.11 2.96 -9.94
CA ASP A 95 -57.62 1.61 -9.72
C ASP A 95 -58.77 1.60 -8.70
N HIS A 96 -58.70 2.45 -7.66
CA HIS A 96 -59.78 2.59 -6.69
C HIS A 96 -61.06 3.14 -7.33
N ASP A 97 -60.93 4.17 -8.17
CA ASP A 97 -62.04 4.78 -8.90
C ASP A 97 -62.69 3.78 -9.87
N VAL A 98 -61.89 3.00 -10.61
CA VAL A 98 -62.37 1.93 -11.50
C VAL A 98 -63.08 0.82 -10.72
N ILE A 99 -62.54 0.39 -9.58
CA ILE A 99 -63.20 -0.58 -8.70
C ILE A 99 -64.53 -0.03 -8.16
N GLN A 100 -64.61 1.27 -7.87
CA GLN A 100 -65.84 1.92 -7.42
C GLN A 100 -66.90 2.01 -8.53
N GLN A 101 -66.49 2.28 -9.78
CA GLN A 101 -67.36 2.23 -10.96
C GLN A 101 -67.89 0.80 -11.20
N LEU A 102 -67.03 -0.21 -11.22
CA LEU A 102 -67.46 -1.60 -11.39
C LEU A 102 -68.41 -2.08 -10.28
N ARG A 103 -68.21 -1.60 -9.04
CA ARG A 103 -69.15 -1.87 -7.94
C ARG A 103 -70.53 -1.23 -8.17
N SER A 104 -70.60 -0.02 -8.72
CA SER A 104 -71.89 0.62 -9.01
C SER A 104 -72.61 -0.06 -10.18
N GLU A 105 -71.87 -0.51 -11.20
CA GLU A 105 -72.41 -1.31 -12.31
C GLU A 105 -72.98 -2.66 -11.83
N ILE A 106 -72.30 -3.36 -10.92
CA ILE A 106 -72.81 -4.62 -10.33
C ILE A 106 -74.10 -4.37 -9.54
N ILE A 107 -74.18 -3.29 -8.75
CA ILE A 107 -75.40 -2.90 -8.02
C ILE A 107 -76.55 -2.60 -8.99
N ASN A 108 -76.27 -1.86 -10.08
CA ASN A 108 -77.27 -1.56 -11.11
C ASN A 108 -77.74 -2.83 -11.85
N ALA A 109 -76.85 -3.78 -12.12
CA ALA A 109 -77.20 -5.05 -12.75
C ALA A 109 -78.07 -5.93 -11.83
N TRP A 110 -77.78 -5.97 -10.52
CA TRP A 110 -78.63 -6.64 -9.53
C TRP A 110 -80.03 -6.00 -9.47
N SER A 111 -80.11 -4.66 -9.44
CA SER A 111 -81.39 -3.93 -9.47
C SER A 111 -82.20 -4.23 -10.74
N HIS A 112 -81.56 -4.43 -11.89
CA HIS A 112 -82.26 -4.84 -13.13
C HIS A 112 -82.76 -6.28 -13.06
N SER A 113 -81.97 -7.20 -12.50
CA SER A 113 -82.38 -8.59 -12.27
C SER A 113 -83.59 -8.67 -11.34
N ASP A 114 -83.57 -7.94 -10.22
CA ASP A 114 -84.69 -7.87 -9.28
C ASP A 114 -85.94 -7.27 -9.95
N ALA A 115 -85.78 -6.18 -10.71
CA ALA A 115 -86.89 -5.59 -11.48
C ALA A 115 -87.48 -6.54 -12.53
N GLN A 116 -86.66 -7.42 -13.13
CA GLN A 116 -87.12 -8.41 -14.10
C GLN A 116 -87.85 -9.58 -13.42
N THR A 117 -87.35 -10.11 -12.31
CA THR A 117 -88.06 -11.17 -11.56
C THR A 117 -89.42 -10.71 -11.02
N ILE A 118 -89.54 -9.44 -10.61
CA ILE A 118 -90.82 -8.82 -10.23
C ILE A 118 -91.79 -8.74 -11.42
N ARG A 119 -91.31 -8.38 -12.61
CA ARG A 119 -92.14 -8.39 -13.84
C ARG A 119 -92.61 -9.80 -14.19
N GLU A 120 -91.75 -10.80 -14.06
CA GLU A 120 -92.10 -12.21 -14.30
C GLU A 120 -93.19 -12.68 -13.32
N GLN A 121 -93.05 -12.41 -12.01
CA GLN A 121 -94.10 -12.72 -11.02
C GLN A 121 -95.45 -12.10 -11.39
N HIS A 122 -95.48 -10.81 -11.75
CA HIS A 122 -96.72 -10.16 -12.17
C HIS A 122 -97.35 -10.80 -13.43
N THR A 123 -96.53 -11.32 -14.36
CA THR A 123 -97.06 -12.07 -15.52
C THR A 123 -97.64 -13.43 -15.15
N TYR A 124 -97.06 -14.13 -14.17
CA TYR A 124 -97.63 -15.40 -13.66
C TYR A 124 -98.96 -15.17 -12.92
N GLU A 125 -99.04 -14.17 -12.05
CA GLU A 125 -100.28 -13.80 -11.34
C GLU A 125 -101.40 -13.43 -12.33
N SER A 126 -101.06 -12.67 -13.39
CA SER A 126 -102.00 -12.31 -14.46
C SER A 126 -102.50 -13.54 -15.25
N LEU A 127 -101.66 -14.57 -15.40
CA LEU A 127 -101.99 -15.82 -16.10
C LEU A 127 -102.97 -16.68 -15.30
N ASP A 128 -102.83 -16.76 -13.98
CA ASP A 128 -103.74 -17.53 -13.13
C ASP A 128 -105.14 -16.91 -13.05
N VAL A 129 -105.24 -15.57 -12.97
CA VAL A 129 -106.52 -14.85 -13.06
C VAL A 129 -107.25 -15.12 -14.39
N MET A 130 -106.50 -15.35 -15.48
CA MET A 130 -107.08 -15.70 -16.79
C MET A 130 -107.53 -17.17 -16.87
N ARG A 131 -106.85 -18.08 -16.16
CA ARG A 131 -107.28 -19.49 -16.03
C ARG A 131 -108.59 -19.61 -15.24
N GLU A 132 -108.72 -18.86 -14.15
CA GLU A 132 -109.92 -18.85 -13.30
C GLU A 132 -111.17 -18.40 -14.09
N LYS A 133 -111.04 -17.33 -14.90
CA LYS A 133 -112.11 -16.86 -15.81
C LYS A 133 -112.49 -17.87 -16.90
N PHE A 134 -111.56 -18.72 -17.33
CA PHE A 134 -111.82 -19.76 -18.34
C PHE A 134 -112.66 -20.93 -17.80
N ALA A 135 -112.45 -21.30 -16.52
CA ALA A 135 -113.27 -22.30 -15.83
C ALA A 135 -114.73 -21.82 -15.69
N ASP A 136 -114.91 -20.55 -15.35
CA ASP A 136 -116.20 -19.91 -15.09
C ASP A 136 -117.09 -19.78 -16.36
N LEU A 137 -116.46 -19.68 -17.54
CA LEU A 137 -117.15 -19.70 -18.84
C LEU A 137 -117.48 -21.13 -19.30
N SER A 138 -116.61 -22.09 -19.00
CA SER A 138 -116.84 -23.51 -19.35
C SER A 138 -118.07 -24.08 -18.63
N GLN A 139 -118.28 -23.72 -17.36
CA GLN A 139 -119.43 -24.17 -16.56
C GLN A 139 -120.79 -23.61 -17.04
N LYS A 140 -120.80 -22.51 -17.81
CA LYS A 140 -122.03 -21.89 -18.32
C LYS A 140 -122.52 -22.52 -19.62
N LEU A 141 -121.66 -23.23 -20.35
CA LEU A 141 -121.96 -23.85 -21.65
C LEU A 141 -122.73 -25.18 -21.54
N GLU A 142 -122.60 -25.92 -20.42
CA GLU A 142 -123.31 -27.20 -20.22
C GLU A 142 -124.82 -27.08 -19.93
N ARG A 143 -125.34 -25.89 -19.64
CA ARG A 143 -126.73 -25.73 -19.12
C ARG A 143 -127.81 -25.44 -20.16
N TYR A 144 -127.48 -25.33 -21.45
CA TYR A 144 -128.42 -24.85 -22.48
C TYR A 144 -128.83 -25.88 -23.56
N ALA A 145 -128.47 -27.16 -23.40
CA ALA A 145 -128.63 -28.18 -24.45
C ALA A 145 -129.85 -29.12 -24.29
N SER A 146 -131.08 -28.61 -24.11
CA SER A 146 -132.29 -29.44 -24.22
C SER A 146 -133.63 -28.67 -24.35
N MET A 147 -134.25 -28.65 -25.54
CA MET A 147 -135.69 -28.92 -25.81
C MET A 147 -136.06 -28.72 -27.30
N LYS A 148 -137.17 -29.34 -27.76
CA LYS A 148 -137.57 -29.48 -29.18
C LYS A 148 -138.98 -28.91 -29.49
N TYR A 149 -139.14 -28.53 -30.77
CA TYR A 149 -140.30 -28.49 -31.68
C TYR A 149 -141.73 -28.90 -31.22
N GLU A 150 -142.75 -28.20 -31.77
CA GLU A 150 -143.76 -28.73 -32.73
C GLU A 150 -144.71 -27.61 -33.31
N ASP A 151 -144.94 -27.63 -34.63
CA ASP A 151 -146.20 -27.64 -35.43
C ASP A 151 -147.42 -26.73 -35.07
N ALA A 152 -148.41 -26.39 -35.93
CA ALA A 152 -148.62 -26.26 -37.39
C ALA A 152 -149.98 -25.51 -37.62
N ASP A 153 -150.45 -25.27 -38.86
CA ASP A 153 -151.88 -24.97 -39.17
C ASP A 153 -152.15 -23.66 -40.00
N ASP A 154 -152.79 -23.72 -41.18
CA ASP A 154 -152.75 -22.66 -42.24
C ASP A 154 -153.89 -21.58 -42.24
N PHE A 155 -153.82 -20.66 -43.21
CA PHE A 155 -154.72 -19.54 -43.57
C PHE A 155 -154.72 -18.28 -42.70
N GLY A 156 -154.49 -18.35 -41.39
CA GLY A 156 -153.93 -17.19 -40.67
C GLY A 156 -152.52 -16.84 -41.18
N LYS A 157 -151.85 -17.82 -41.81
CA LYS A 157 -150.45 -17.78 -42.20
C LYS A 157 -150.10 -16.78 -43.30
N GLN A 158 -150.93 -16.35 -44.24
CA GLN A 158 -150.40 -15.35 -45.20
C GLN A 158 -150.18 -13.97 -44.56
N LYS A 159 -151.13 -13.48 -43.77
CA LYS A 159 -150.98 -12.20 -43.04
C LYS A 159 -150.05 -12.32 -41.83
N THR A 160 -150.09 -13.44 -41.11
CA THR A 160 -149.17 -13.66 -39.99
C THR A 160 -147.79 -14.13 -40.41
N THR A 161 -147.58 -14.78 -41.55
CA THR A 161 -146.23 -15.01 -42.07
C THR A 161 -145.67 -13.74 -42.67
N ILE A 162 -146.41 -12.88 -43.39
CA ILE A 162 -145.89 -11.55 -43.75
C ILE A 162 -145.48 -10.74 -42.50
N LEU A 163 -146.26 -10.76 -41.41
CA LEU A 163 -145.87 -10.11 -40.16
C LEU A 163 -144.71 -10.82 -39.43
N LYS A 164 -144.67 -12.16 -39.41
CA LYS A 164 -143.55 -12.95 -38.86
C LYS A 164 -142.30 -12.84 -39.73
N GLU A 165 -142.44 -12.53 -41.01
CA GLU A 165 -141.37 -12.41 -42.01
C GLU A 165 -140.83 -10.99 -42.02
N ILE A 166 -141.67 -9.98 -41.76
CA ILE A 166 -141.23 -8.65 -41.33
C ILE A 166 -140.51 -8.76 -39.98
N GLN A 167 -141.08 -9.43 -38.97
CA GLN A 167 -140.41 -9.62 -37.67
C GLN A 167 -139.14 -10.43 -37.78
N ARG A 168 -139.11 -11.47 -38.63
CA ARG A 168 -137.92 -12.27 -38.93
C ARG A 168 -136.88 -11.44 -39.67
N MET A 169 -137.26 -10.63 -40.65
CA MET A 169 -136.35 -9.68 -41.31
C MET A 169 -135.83 -8.63 -40.32
N PHE A 170 -136.65 -8.15 -39.38
CA PHE A 170 -136.18 -7.27 -38.30
C PHE A 170 -135.20 -7.99 -37.36
N MET A 171 -135.48 -9.23 -36.93
CA MET A 171 -134.57 -10.02 -36.11
C MET A 171 -133.29 -10.40 -36.86
N GLU A 172 -133.37 -10.79 -38.13
CA GLU A 172 -132.22 -11.07 -39.00
C GLU A 172 -131.40 -9.79 -39.23
N ASN A 173 -132.03 -8.62 -39.39
CA ASN A 173 -131.33 -7.34 -39.51
C ASN A 173 -130.72 -6.89 -38.17
N GLU A 174 -131.38 -7.08 -37.03
CA GLU A 174 -130.78 -6.90 -35.70
C GLU A 174 -129.62 -7.87 -35.45
N GLU A 175 -129.74 -9.14 -35.86
CA GLU A 175 -128.69 -10.15 -35.71
C GLU A 175 -127.50 -9.84 -36.62
N MET A 176 -127.75 -9.39 -37.86
CA MET A 176 -126.72 -8.89 -38.77
C MET A 176 -126.10 -7.60 -38.25
N HIS A 177 -126.84 -6.72 -37.59
CA HIS A 177 -126.30 -5.53 -36.95
C HIS A 177 -125.44 -5.88 -35.72
N ARG A 178 -125.86 -6.86 -34.89
CA ARG A 178 -125.02 -7.42 -33.82
C ARG A 178 -123.75 -8.06 -34.37
N LYS A 179 -123.85 -8.88 -35.42
CA LYS A 179 -122.68 -9.49 -36.10
C LYS A 179 -121.75 -8.42 -36.65
N PHE A 180 -122.28 -7.37 -37.29
CA PHE A 180 -121.49 -6.24 -37.77
C PHE A 180 -120.80 -5.48 -36.64
N LEU A 181 -121.47 -5.23 -35.50
CA LEU A 181 -120.87 -4.58 -34.33
C LEU A 181 -119.75 -5.44 -33.71
N VAL A 182 -119.97 -6.75 -33.57
CA VAL A 182 -118.94 -7.69 -33.09
C VAL A 182 -117.76 -7.75 -34.05
N GLN A 183 -118.01 -7.83 -35.36
CA GLN A 183 -116.96 -7.86 -36.38
C GLN A 183 -116.20 -6.53 -36.48
N ARG A 184 -116.88 -5.39 -36.24
CA ARG A 184 -116.25 -4.07 -36.12
C ARG A 184 -115.33 -4.00 -34.89
N ALA A 185 -115.82 -4.40 -33.72
CA ALA A 185 -115.02 -4.45 -32.50
C ALA A 185 -113.81 -5.39 -32.64
N TYR A 186 -113.99 -6.54 -33.31
CA TYR A 186 -112.89 -7.45 -33.63
C TYR A 186 -111.88 -6.82 -34.61
N SER A 187 -112.34 -6.11 -35.65
CA SER A 187 -111.44 -5.42 -36.58
C SER A 187 -110.66 -4.28 -35.92
N GLU A 188 -111.27 -3.56 -34.98
CA GLU A 188 -110.65 -2.50 -34.18
C GLU A 188 -109.61 -3.08 -33.21
N GLN A 189 -109.91 -4.21 -32.56
CA GLN A 189 -108.95 -4.96 -31.76
C GLN A 189 -107.75 -5.45 -32.60
N LEU A 190 -108.01 -5.97 -33.81
CA LEU A 190 -106.95 -6.41 -34.72
C LEU A 190 -106.08 -5.24 -35.19
N GLN A 191 -106.69 -4.09 -35.47
CA GLN A 191 -105.98 -2.87 -35.88
C GLN A 191 -105.08 -2.35 -34.74
N ASN A 192 -105.58 -2.32 -33.51
CA ASN A 192 -104.80 -1.96 -32.31
C ASN A 192 -103.63 -2.93 -32.08
N GLN A 193 -103.81 -4.24 -32.30
CA GLN A 193 -102.72 -5.21 -32.23
C GLN A 193 -101.66 -4.99 -33.33
N VAL A 194 -102.07 -4.71 -34.56
CA VAL A 194 -101.16 -4.38 -35.67
C VAL A 194 -100.39 -3.09 -35.40
N GLU A 195 -101.01 -2.10 -34.76
CA GLU A 195 -100.37 -0.83 -34.40
C GLU A 195 -99.38 -0.99 -33.24
N TYR A 196 -99.71 -1.80 -32.24
CA TYR A 196 -98.81 -2.20 -31.15
C TYR A 196 -97.57 -2.94 -31.67
N GLU A 197 -97.73 -3.96 -32.53
CA GLU A 197 -96.59 -4.70 -33.10
C GLU A 197 -95.78 -3.84 -34.08
N LYS A 198 -96.38 -2.84 -34.75
CA LYS A 198 -95.61 -1.82 -35.51
C LYS A 198 -94.75 -0.94 -34.62
N GLU A 199 -95.25 -0.51 -33.47
CA GLU A 199 -94.46 0.32 -32.54
C GLU A 199 -93.35 -0.49 -31.88
N LYS A 200 -93.62 -1.74 -31.49
CA LYS A 200 -92.62 -2.67 -30.98
C LYS A 200 -91.53 -2.98 -32.01
N ASN A 201 -91.88 -3.18 -33.28
CA ASN A 201 -90.88 -3.30 -34.36
C ASN A 201 -90.04 -2.02 -34.51
N ARG A 202 -90.65 -0.83 -34.41
CA ARG A 202 -89.90 0.44 -34.44
C ARG A 202 -88.90 0.55 -33.28
N GLU A 203 -89.26 0.08 -32.09
CA GLU A 203 -88.34 0.05 -30.95
C GLU A 203 -87.19 -0.94 -31.18
N ILE A 204 -87.46 -2.15 -31.67
CA ILE A 204 -86.43 -3.14 -32.03
C ILE A 204 -85.45 -2.58 -33.09
N TYR A 205 -85.93 -1.81 -34.07
CA TYR A 205 -85.04 -1.15 -35.02
C TYR A 205 -84.16 -0.07 -34.37
N ARG A 206 -84.67 0.71 -33.40
CA ARG A 206 -83.87 1.68 -32.63
C ARG A 206 -82.80 0.98 -31.78
N GLU A 207 -83.17 -0.10 -31.08
CA GLU A 207 -82.23 -0.91 -30.31
C GLU A 207 -81.14 -1.53 -31.19
N TRP A 208 -81.51 -2.01 -32.39
CA TRP A 208 -80.57 -2.55 -33.36
C TRP A 208 -79.62 -1.49 -33.92
N ASP A 209 -80.12 -0.28 -34.25
CA ASP A 209 -79.28 0.84 -34.70
C ASP A 209 -78.30 1.29 -33.59
N LEU A 210 -78.73 1.34 -32.33
CA LEU A 210 -77.87 1.67 -31.19
C LEU A 210 -76.79 0.61 -30.98
N ALA A 211 -77.16 -0.67 -30.93
CA ALA A 211 -76.22 -1.78 -30.81
C ALA A 211 -75.24 -1.84 -31.99
N SER A 212 -75.71 -1.56 -33.22
CA SER A 212 -74.87 -1.47 -34.41
C SER A 212 -73.82 -0.35 -34.28
N ASN A 213 -74.23 0.84 -33.85
CA ASN A 213 -73.31 1.96 -33.59
C ASN A 213 -72.28 1.65 -32.49
N ASP A 214 -72.70 1.01 -31.39
CA ASP A 214 -71.80 0.58 -30.31
C ASP A 214 -70.81 -0.49 -30.77
N THR A 215 -71.22 -1.44 -31.60
CA THR A 215 -70.27 -2.42 -32.19
C THR A 215 -69.25 -1.75 -33.10
N LEU A 216 -69.63 -0.70 -33.85
CA LEU A 216 -68.71 0.08 -34.68
C LEU A 216 -67.75 0.93 -33.83
N ALA A 217 -68.23 1.55 -32.74
CA ALA A 217 -67.41 2.29 -31.80
C ALA A 217 -66.39 1.36 -31.10
N ASN A 218 -66.84 0.20 -30.62
CA ASN A 218 -65.98 -0.82 -30.02
C ASN A 218 -64.98 -1.38 -31.03
N ARG A 219 -65.37 -1.63 -32.29
CA ARG A 219 -64.46 -2.07 -33.35
C ARG A 219 -63.35 -1.04 -33.64
N ARG A 220 -63.68 0.26 -33.66
CA ARG A 220 -62.68 1.34 -33.77
C ARG A 220 -61.75 1.39 -32.55
N ARG A 221 -62.30 1.23 -31.34
CA ARG A 221 -61.51 1.19 -30.10
C ARG A 221 -60.55 0.00 -30.07
N VAL A 222 -60.99 -1.17 -30.50
CA VAL A 222 -60.15 -2.37 -30.68
C VAL A 222 -59.04 -2.08 -31.70
N GLN A 223 -59.34 -1.54 -32.88
CA GLN A 223 -58.31 -1.21 -33.88
C GLN A 223 -57.24 -0.22 -33.36
N ILE A 224 -57.64 0.80 -32.59
CA ILE A 224 -56.70 1.74 -31.95
C ILE A 224 -55.82 1.03 -30.90
N LEU A 225 -56.38 0.10 -30.13
CA LEU A 225 -55.63 -0.70 -29.16
C LEU A 225 -54.70 -1.69 -29.84
N THR A 226 -55.13 -2.38 -30.89
CA THR A 226 -54.29 -3.28 -31.70
C THR A 226 -53.09 -2.52 -32.25
N LYS A 227 -53.30 -1.34 -32.85
CA LYS A 227 -52.20 -0.53 -33.37
C LYS A 227 -51.24 -0.06 -32.27
N LYS A 228 -51.75 0.31 -31.09
CA LYS A 228 -50.89 0.64 -29.93
C LYS A 228 -50.09 -0.56 -29.44
N VAL A 229 -50.63 -1.77 -29.51
CA VAL A 229 -49.89 -2.99 -29.17
C VAL A 229 -48.81 -3.26 -30.22
N GLU A 230 -49.11 -3.10 -31.52
CA GLU A 230 -48.13 -3.18 -32.61
C GLU A 230 -46.99 -2.16 -32.42
N ASP A 231 -47.31 -0.88 -32.20
CA ASP A 231 -46.34 0.19 -31.93
C ASP A 231 -45.48 -0.11 -30.66
N MET A 232 -46.04 -0.79 -29.66
CA MET A 232 -45.32 -1.22 -28.46
C MET A 232 -44.39 -2.41 -28.74
N THR A 233 -44.86 -3.44 -29.45
CA THR A 233 -44.02 -4.60 -29.82
C THR A 233 -42.87 -4.20 -30.73
N ASP A 234 -43.09 -3.27 -31.66
CA ASP A 234 -42.07 -2.67 -32.52
C ASP A 234 -40.99 -1.91 -31.74
N ASN A 235 -41.31 -1.38 -30.56
CA ASN A 235 -40.36 -0.69 -29.68
C ASN A 235 -39.63 -1.68 -28.76
N GLU A 236 -40.31 -2.73 -28.29
CA GLU A 236 -39.68 -3.84 -27.56
C GLU A 236 -38.67 -4.59 -28.44
N GLU A 237 -38.98 -4.85 -29.71
CA GLU A 237 -38.07 -5.53 -30.65
C GLU A 237 -36.80 -4.69 -30.91
N LYS A 238 -36.94 -3.38 -31.15
CA LYS A 238 -35.80 -2.44 -31.26
C LYS A 238 -34.96 -2.39 -29.97
N LEU A 239 -35.59 -2.50 -28.81
CA LEU A 239 -34.89 -2.53 -27.53
C LEU A 239 -34.12 -3.85 -27.36
N ILE A 240 -34.71 -4.99 -27.75
CA ILE A 240 -34.06 -6.30 -27.79
C ILE A 240 -32.84 -6.29 -28.72
N ASP A 241 -32.96 -5.71 -29.92
CA ASP A 241 -31.83 -5.54 -30.85
C ASP A 241 -30.71 -4.68 -30.25
N SER A 242 -31.05 -3.60 -29.56
CA SER A 242 -30.05 -2.79 -28.85
C SER A 242 -29.34 -3.60 -27.74
N LEU A 243 -30.09 -4.42 -26.99
CA LEU A 243 -29.56 -5.24 -25.90
C LEU A 243 -28.68 -6.39 -26.43
N THR A 244 -29.04 -7.02 -27.55
CA THR A 244 -28.18 -8.04 -28.19
C THR A 244 -26.87 -7.41 -28.69
N HIS A 245 -26.92 -6.24 -29.33
CA HIS A 245 -25.73 -5.50 -29.75
C HIS A 245 -24.80 -5.11 -28.58
N TYR A 246 -25.36 -4.65 -27.45
CA TYR A 246 -24.57 -4.38 -26.24
C TYR A 246 -23.97 -5.66 -25.64
N LYS A 247 -24.69 -6.79 -25.69
CA LYS A 247 -24.23 -8.09 -25.21
C LYS A 247 -23.07 -8.63 -26.07
N GLU A 248 -23.11 -8.46 -27.38
CA GLU A 248 -21.98 -8.80 -28.26
C GLU A 248 -20.75 -7.94 -27.97
N LYS A 249 -20.92 -6.61 -27.87
CA LYS A 249 -19.83 -5.69 -27.48
C LYS A 249 -19.25 -6.01 -26.10
N ALA A 250 -20.06 -6.45 -25.14
CA ALA A 250 -19.58 -6.92 -23.84
C ALA A 250 -18.77 -8.23 -23.99
N GLY A 251 -19.21 -9.16 -24.84
CA GLY A 251 -18.48 -10.39 -25.16
C GLY A 251 -17.13 -10.14 -25.84
N GLU A 252 -17.04 -9.17 -26.76
CA GLU A 252 -15.76 -8.74 -27.34
C GLU A 252 -14.81 -8.14 -26.30
N ARG A 253 -15.32 -7.27 -25.42
CA ARG A 253 -14.53 -6.69 -24.33
C ARG A 253 -14.01 -7.77 -23.38
N TYR A 254 -14.84 -8.76 -23.06
CA TYR A 254 -14.45 -9.90 -22.23
C TYR A 254 -13.32 -10.74 -22.88
N LYS A 255 -13.38 -10.98 -24.20
CA LYS A 255 -12.27 -11.63 -24.93
C LYS A 255 -10.97 -10.82 -24.82
N ARG A 256 -11.02 -9.50 -25.08
CA ARG A 256 -9.83 -8.62 -24.97
C ARG A 256 -9.25 -8.58 -23.55
N ILE A 257 -10.11 -8.56 -22.52
CA ILE A 257 -9.66 -8.64 -21.12
C ILE A 257 -8.89 -9.95 -20.88
N LYS A 258 -9.43 -11.08 -21.34
CA LYS A 258 -8.76 -12.38 -21.22
C LYS A 258 -7.43 -12.46 -21.99
N ASP A 259 -7.35 -11.81 -23.15
CA ASP A 259 -6.10 -11.71 -23.91
C ASP A 259 -5.05 -10.86 -23.16
N TYR A 260 -5.47 -9.77 -22.49
CA TYR A 260 -4.60 -8.97 -21.63
C TYR A 260 -4.19 -9.70 -20.33
N GLU A 261 -5.09 -10.48 -19.72
CA GLU A 261 -4.77 -11.34 -18.57
C GLU A 261 -3.63 -12.31 -18.92
N LYS A 262 -3.71 -12.96 -20.09
CA LYS A 262 -2.66 -13.85 -20.59
C LYS A 262 -1.33 -13.12 -20.84
N GLN A 263 -1.36 -11.94 -21.43
CA GLN A 263 -0.15 -11.12 -21.62
C GLN A 263 0.47 -10.69 -20.27
N ILE A 264 -0.35 -10.43 -19.25
CA ILE A 264 0.12 -10.13 -17.90
C ILE A 264 0.74 -11.37 -17.24
N GLU A 265 0.21 -12.58 -17.45
CA GLU A 265 0.85 -13.82 -17.00
C GLU A 265 2.22 -14.04 -17.67
N GLU A 266 2.29 -13.91 -19.00
CA GLU A 266 3.54 -14.03 -19.77
C GLU A 266 4.61 -13.02 -19.30
N LEU A 267 4.24 -11.74 -19.11
CA LEU A 267 5.13 -10.70 -18.58
C LEU A 267 5.55 -10.96 -17.12
N ASN A 268 4.70 -11.59 -16.30
CA ASN A 268 5.06 -11.97 -14.92
C ASN A 268 6.06 -13.13 -14.89
N GLU A 269 5.97 -14.10 -15.81
CA GLU A 269 6.98 -15.15 -15.97
C GLU A 269 8.33 -14.56 -16.41
N GLU A 270 8.35 -13.68 -17.42
CA GLU A 270 9.56 -12.96 -17.83
C GLU A 270 10.18 -12.15 -16.68
N LEU A 271 9.36 -11.41 -15.93
CA LEU A 271 9.80 -10.66 -14.75
C LEU A 271 10.42 -11.58 -13.68
N ASN A 272 9.87 -12.77 -13.48
CA ASN A 272 10.40 -13.74 -12.52
C ASN A 272 11.72 -14.38 -13.00
N ASN A 273 11.86 -14.64 -14.30
CA ASN A 273 13.13 -15.05 -14.90
C ASN A 273 14.21 -13.97 -14.73
N ILE A 274 13.88 -12.71 -15.05
CA ILE A 274 14.80 -11.55 -14.86
C ILE A 274 15.18 -11.36 -13.38
N LYS A 275 14.27 -11.61 -12.42
CA LYS A 275 14.59 -11.62 -10.97
C LYS A 275 15.56 -12.75 -10.61
N SER A 276 15.35 -13.95 -11.15
CA SER A 276 16.25 -15.10 -10.97
C SER A 276 17.65 -14.77 -11.47
N ASP A 277 17.76 -14.25 -12.70
CA ASP A 277 19.04 -13.85 -13.30
C ASP A 277 19.71 -12.72 -12.53
N ASN A 278 18.96 -11.71 -12.06
CA ASN A 278 19.50 -10.69 -11.16
C ASN A 278 20.03 -11.28 -9.85
N SER A 279 19.38 -12.31 -9.29
CA SER A 279 19.89 -12.99 -8.10
C SER A 279 21.20 -13.73 -8.41
N ASN A 280 21.28 -14.43 -9.55
CA ASN A 280 22.47 -15.13 -10.02
C ASN A 280 23.63 -14.15 -10.24
N ILE A 281 23.41 -13.05 -10.96
CA ILE A 281 24.38 -11.98 -11.21
C ILE A 281 24.85 -11.36 -9.90
N ASN A 282 23.95 -11.11 -8.93
CA ASN A 282 24.35 -10.59 -7.62
C ASN A 282 25.22 -11.58 -6.84
N THR A 283 24.93 -12.89 -6.85
CA THR A 283 25.82 -13.88 -6.21
C THR A 283 27.19 -13.97 -6.91
N ALA A 284 27.23 -13.88 -8.24
CA ALA A 284 28.47 -13.84 -9.01
C ALA A 284 29.29 -12.58 -8.69
N LYS A 285 28.63 -11.43 -8.59
CA LYS A 285 29.23 -10.16 -8.16
C LYS A 285 29.80 -10.25 -6.75
N SER A 286 29.08 -10.79 -5.77
CA SER A 286 29.59 -10.97 -4.40
C SER A 286 30.79 -11.92 -4.34
N LYS A 287 30.80 -12.99 -5.17
CA LYS A 287 31.99 -13.87 -5.32
C LYS A 287 33.18 -13.11 -5.90
N LEU A 288 32.97 -12.33 -6.96
CA LEU A 288 34.00 -11.47 -7.55
C LEU A 288 34.52 -10.41 -6.57
N GLU A 289 33.65 -9.76 -5.80
CA GLU A 289 34.05 -8.80 -4.76
C GLU A 289 34.87 -9.46 -3.64
N ALA A 290 34.58 -10.71 -3.26
CA ALA A 290 35.38 -11.47 -2.31
C ALA A 290 36.78 -11.80 -2.87
N VAL A 291 36.86 -12.25 -4.13
CA VAL A 291 38.13 -12.51 -4.82
C VAL A 291 38.97 -11.23 -4.98
N LEU A 292 38.33 -10.11 -5.33
CA LEU A 292 39.00 -8.81 -5.47
C LEU A 292 39.51 -8.31 -4.11
N LYS A 293 38.79 -8.55 -3.01
CA LYS A 293 39.28 -8.31 -1.64
C LYS A 293 40.48 -9.20 -1.27
N SER A 294 40.49 -10.48 -1.67
CA SER A 294 41.66 -11.33 -1.41
C SER A 294 42.89 -10.87 -2.19
N TYR A 295 42.76 -10.55 -3.48
CA TYR A 295 43.87 -9.98 -4.27
C TYR A 295 44.33 -8.61 -3.73
N LEU A 296 43.43 -7.76 -3.22
CA LEU A 296 43.83 -6.51 -2.56
C LEU A 296 44.59 -6.75 -1.25
N LYS A 297 44.26 -7.80 -0.49
CA LYS A 297 45.01 -8.18 0.73
C LYS A 297 46.42 -8.63 0.35
N GLU A 298 46.51 -9.58 -0.57
CA GLU A 298 47.77 -10.13 -1.08
C GLU A 298 48.66 -9.06 -1.74
N LEU A 299 48.08 -8.12 -2.50
CA LEU A 299 48.82 -6.98 -3.06
C LEU A 299 49.34 -6.02 -1.99
N ASN A 300 48.59 -5.83 -0.89
CA ASN A 300 49.06 -5.02 0.24
C ASN A 300 50.16 -5.72 1.05
N GLU A 301 50.08 -7.04 1.21
CA GLU A 301 51.10 -7.89 1.84
C GLU A 301 52.40 -7.85 1.02
N ASN A 302 52.34 -8.14 -0.28
CA ASN A 302 53.47 -7.99 -1.21
C ASN A 302 54.06 -6.56 -1.19
N ARG A 303 53.22 -5.52 -1.12
CA ARG A 303 53.68 -4.12 -1.03
C ARG A 303 54.30 -3.78 0.33
N HIS A 304 53.96 -4.51 1.39
CA HIS A 304 54.62 -4.42 2.69
C HIS A 304 55.98 -5.12 2.65
N GLU A 305 56.06 -6.33 2.09
CA GLU A 305 57.32 -7.06 1.88
C GLU A 305 58.31 -6.26 1.02
N ILE A 306 57.88 -5.70 -0.11
CA ILE A 306 58.73 -4.83 -0.95
C ILE A 306 59.28 -3.64 -0.15
N LYS A 307 58.49 -3.05 0.76
CA LYS A 307 58.99 -1.98 1.65
C LYS A 307 60.00 -2.51 2.69
N GLN A 308 59.78 -3.70 3.24
CA GLN A 308 60.75 -4.34 4.13
C GLN A 308 62.07 -4.63 3.40
N PHE A 309 62.02 -5.21 2.20
CA PHE A 309 63.20 -5.43 1.35
C PHE A 309 63.91 -4.12 0.97
N GLN A 310 63.17 -3.05 0.64
CA GLN A 310 63.76 -1.73 0.38
C GLN A 310 64.45 -1.14 1.63
N ASN A 311 63.88 -1.32 2.82
CA ASN A 311 64.52 -0.88 4.07
C ASN A 311 65.76 -1.72 4.40
N TYR A 312 65.71 -3.04 4.18
CA TYR A 312 66.86 -3.93 4.34
C TYR A 312 67.99 -3.60 3.37
N SER A 313 67.67 -3.33 2.09
CA SER A 313 68.64 -2.88 1.09
C SER A 313 69.29 -1.56 1.49
N ARG A 314 68.52 -0.59 2.03
CA ARG A 314 69.08 0.68 2.54
C ARG A 314 70.02 0.47 3.72
N LEU A 315 69.66 -0.39 4.67
CA LEU A 315 70.55 -0.75 5.79
C LEU A 315 71.85 -1.39 5.28
N LYS A 316 71.77 -2.28 4.27
CA LYS A 316 72.95 -2.86 3.62
C LYS A 316 73.77 -1.84 2.83
N ASP A 317 73.14 -0.87 2.17
CA ASP A 317 73.83 0.24 1.50
C ASP A 317 74.55 1.15 2.50
N ASP A 318 73.95 1.42 3.67
CA ASP A 318 74.56 2.22 4.74
C ASP A 318 75.69 1.46 5.46
N GLU A 319 75.56 0.14 5.66
CA GLU A 319 76.67 -0.73 6.09
C GLU A 319 77.82 -0.72 5.06
N ASN A 320 77.51 -0.89 3.76
CA ASN A 320 78.51 -0.82 2.70
C ASN A 320 79.21 0.55 2.66
N ARG A 321 78.48 1.65 2.87
CA ARG A 321 79.07 3.00 2.98
C ARG A 321 80.01 3.11 4.17
N LYS A 322 79.65 2.57 5.34
CA LYS A 322 80.54 2.52 6.51
C LYS A 322 81.80 1.72 6.21
N LEU A 323 81.68 0.53 5.64
CA LEU A 323 82.81 -0.31 5.25
C LEU A 323 83.72 0.35 4.18
N ILE A 324 83.15 1.12 3.25
CA ILE A 324 83.93 1.91 2.29
C ILE A 324 84.71 3.03 3.01
N ILE A 325 84.08 3.74 3.94
CA ILE A 325 84.73 4.80 4.74
C ILE A 325 85.84 4.22 5.62
N GLU A 326 85.61 3.10 6.29
CA GLU A 326 86.61 2.36 7.08
C GLU A 326 87.77 1.90 6.20
N LYS A 327 87.48 1.31 5.02
CA LYS A 327 88.50 0.93 4.03
C LYS A 327 89.32 2.13 3.56
N GLU A 328 88.71 3.29 3.31
CA GLU A 328 89.45 4.51 2.97
C GLU A 328 90.33 5.01 4.12
N GLN A 329 89.86 4.94 5.36
CA GLN A 329 90.67 5.28 6.54
C GLN A 329 91.86 4.32 6.69
N GLU A 330 91.65 3.02 6.47
CA GLU A 330 92.71 2.02 6.57
C GLU A 330 93.72 2.13 5.42
N VAL A 331 93.28 2.46 4.21
CA VAL A 331 94.18 2.83 3.10
C VAL A 331 95.00 4.07 3.45
N LYS A 332 94.42 5.09 4.08
CA LYS A 332 95.16 6.28 4.55
C LYS A 332 96.18 5.93 5.64
N ARG A 333 95.84 5.04 6.59
CA ARG A 333 96.78 4.51 7.61
C ARG A 333 97.91 3.73 6.94
N ASN A 334 97.61 2.82 6.01
CA ASN A 334 98.61 2.06 5.27
C ASN A 334 99.56 2.95 4.45
N ILE A 335 99.06 4.02 3.83
CA ILE A 335 99.92 5.01 3.14
C ILE A 335 100.83 5.76 4.15
N GLN A 336 100.35 6.08 5.36
CA GLN A 336 101.20 6.67 6.40
C GLN A 336 102.24 5.68 6.93
N ILE A 337 101.88 4.40 7.12
CA ILE A 337 102.80 3.34 7.56
C ILE A 337 103.87 3.11 6.48
N ALA A 338 103.49 3.01 5.20
CA ALA A 338 104.43 2.87 4.09
C ALA A 338 105.42 4.05 4.00
N LYS A 339 104.96 5.30 4.24
CA LYS A 339 105.85 6.47 4.33
C LYS A 339 106.82 6.38 5.51
N LYS A 340 106.37 5.90 6.67
CA LYS A 340 107.25 5.67 7.84
C LYS A 340 108.28 4.57 7.55
N LEU A 341 107.85 3.46 6.93
CA LEU A 341 108.73 2.38 6.48
C LEU A 341 109.82 2.89 5.52
N ALA A 342 109.44 3.57 4.44
CA ALA A 342 110.41 4.15 3.50
C ALA A 342 111.39 5.14 4.16
N SER A 343 110.95 5.90 5.17
CA SER A 343 111.85 6.76 5.95
C SER A 343 112.79 5.98 6.87
N ALA A 344 112.33 4.86 7.45
CA ALA A 344 113.14 3.97 8.27
C ALA A 344 114.15 3.18 7.42
N GLU A 345 113.76 2.71 6.24
CA GLU A 345 114.65 2.09 5.24
C GLU A 345 115.75 3.07 4.78
N SER A 346 115.40 4.35 4.56
CA SER A 346 116.40 5.38 4.25
C SER A 346 117.37 5.66 5.41
N ILE A 347 116.93 5.50 6.67
CA ILE A 347 117.80 5.61 7.85
C ILE A 347 118.67 4.34 7.98
N ALA A 348 118.10 3.16 7.79
CA ALA A 348 118.81 1.88 7.82
C ALA A 348 119.92 1.84 6.76
N SER A 349 119.64 2.25 5.52
CA SER A 349 120.64 2.31 4.44
C SER A 349 121.79 3.30 4.74
N LYS A 350 121.53 4.40 5.45
CA LYS A 350 122.59 5.31 5.93
C LYS A 350 123.44 4.64 7.02
N LEU A 351 122.81 3.99 7.99
CA LEU A 351 123.49 3.25 9.04
C LEU A 351 124.30 2.06 8.50
N GLU A 352 123.82 1.37 7.45
CA GLU A 352 124.58 0.34 6.74
C GLU A 352 125.82 0.92 6.03
N HIS A 353 125.69 2.11 5.43
CA HIS A 353 126.83 2.80 4.82
C HIS A 353 127.86 3.26 5.87
N GLU A 354 127.41 3.79 7.01
CA GLU A 354 128.26 4.13 8.15
C GLU A 354 128.94 2.89 8.75
N LEU A 355 128.21 1.78 8.92
CA LEU A 355 128.78 0.49 9.34
C LEU A 355 129.83 -0.03 8.35
N LEU A 356 129.62 0.14 7.04
CA LEU A 356 130.61 -0.25 6.03
C LEU A 356 131.89 0.61 6.13
N ILE A 357 131.75 1.91 6.37
CA ILE A 357 132.89 2.82 6.61
C ILE A 357 133.65 2.40 7.87
N ILE A 358 132.95 2.19 8.99
CA ILE A 358 133.55 1.75 10.27
C ILE A 358 134.22 0.37 10.11
N LYS A 359 133.61 -0.57 9.38
CA LYS A 359 134.19 -1.89 9.11
C LYS A 359 135.47 -1.79 8.26
N ASN A 360 135.52 -0.89 7.29
CA ASN A 360 136.73 -0.63 6.52
C ASN A 360 137.83 0.02 7.38
N GLN A 361 137.46 0.95 8.27
CA GLN A 361 138.39 1.55 9.24
C GLN A 361 138.94 0.53 10.25
N ALA A 362 138.11 -0.41 10.72
CA ALA A 362 138.52 -1.51 11.57
C ALA A 362 139.50 -2.45 10.83
N LEU A 363 139.22 -2.80 9.57
CA LEU A 363 140.12 -3.60 8.73
C LEU A 363 141.46 -2.92 8.44
N THR A 364 141.52 -1.59 8.35
CA THR A 364 142.80 -0.87 8.27
C THR A 364 143.56 -0.91 9.60
N ALA A 365 142.87 -0.69 10.73
CA ALA A 365 143.47 -0.77 12.06
C ALA A 365 143.97 -2.18 12.41
N GLU A 366 143.27 -3.25 12.00
CA GLU A 366 143.75 -4.63 12.15
C GLU A 366 145.04 -4.89 11.35
N LYS A 367 145.13 -4.37 10.12
CA LYS A 367 146.36 -4.48 9.30
C LYS A 367 147.53 -3.72 9.93
N GLU A 368 147.29 -2.54 10.49
CA GLU A 368 148.30 -1.76 11.23
C GLU A 368 148.74 -2.46 12.52
N ARG A 369 147.80 -3.09 13.23
CA ARG A 369 148.10 -3.92 14.42
C ARG A 369 148.95 -5.13 14.04
N ASP A 370 148.67 -5.78 12.92
CA ASP A 370 149.42 -6.97 12.47
C ASP A 370 150.81 -6.63 11.90
N THR A 371 151.01 -5.45 11.33
CA THR A 371 152.37 -4.96 10.98
C THR A 371 153.16 -4.59 12.23
N LEU A 372 152.54 -3.94 13.23
CA LEU A 372 153.14 -3.67 14.53
C LEU A 372 153.52 -4.97 15.28
N ASN A 373 152.65 -5.97 15.28
CA ASN A 373 152.94 -7.29 15.88
C ASN A 373 154.14 -7.98 15.22
N LYS A 374 154.29 -7.87 13.89
CA LYS A 374 155.49 -8.38 13.18
C LYS A 374 156.76 -7.64 13.58
N ALA A 375 156.70 -6.32 13.72
CA ALA A 375 157.82 -5.52 14.21
C ALA A 375 158.21 -5.89 15.65
N TYR A 376 157.23 -6.07 16.53
CA TYR A 376 157.44 -6.49 17.92
C TYR A 376 158.05 -7.90 18.03
N SER A 377 157.58 -8.86 17.22
CA SER A 377 158.20 -10.20 17.09
C SER A 377 159.68 -10.14 16.71
N ASN A 378 160.05 -9.21 15.81
CA ASN A 378 161.44 -9.06 15.37
C ASN A 378 162.32 -8.46 16.48
N LEU A 379 161.81 -7.46 17.22
CA LEU A 379 162.49 -6.89 18.38
C LEU A 379 162.72 -7.92 19.50
N ILE A 380 161.75 -8.82 19.77
CA ILE A 380 161.94 -9.91 20.74
C ILE A 380 163.13 -10.81 20.33
N LYS A 381 163.19 -11.24 19.06
CA LYS A 381 164.28 -12.08 18.52
C LYS A 381 165.64 -11.38 18.51
N GLU A 382 165.66 -10.06 18.49
CA GLU A 382 166.88 -9.26 18.62
C GLU A 382 167.32 -9.14 20.08
N ASN A 383 166.36 -8.96 21.00
CA ASN A 383 166.62 -8.89 22.44
C ASN A 383 167.15 -10.22 23.01
N GLU A 384 166.59 -11.36 22.60
CA GLU A 384 167.11 -12.71 22.96
C GLU A 384 168.57 -12.93 22.51
N LYS A 385 168.97 -12.37 21.37
CA LYS A 385 170.37 -12.42 20.87
C LYS A 385 171.30 -11.53 21.68
N LEU A 386 170.82 -10.40 22.19
CA LEU A 386 171.59 -9.50 23.04
C LEU A 386 171.74 -10.08 24.46
N GLN A 387 170.70 -10.70 25.00
CA GLN A 387 170.72 -11.29 26.34
C GLN A 387 171.72 -12.47 26.42
N LYS A 388 171.74 -13.37 25.43
CA LYS A 388 172.76 -14.44 25.32
C LYS A 388 174.20 -13.94 25.15
N LYS A 389 174.41 -12.70 24.66
CA LYS A 389 175.74 -12.07 24.63
C LYS A 389 176.14 -11.50 25.98
N SER A 390 175.18 -10.97 26.76
CA SER A 390 175.43 -10.41 28.09
C SER A 390 175.97 -11.47 29.06
N ASP A 391 175.32 -12.64 29.12
CA ASP A 391 175.70 -13.73 30.03
C ASP A 391 177.10 -14.32 29.73
N ALA A 392 177.56 -14.22 28.48
CA ALA A 392 178.91 -14.63 28.09
C ALA A 392 179.99 -13.63 28.56
N PHE A 393 179.71 -12.33 28.50
CA PHE A 393 180.66 -11.29 28.91
C PHE A 393 180.85 -11.19 30.44
N ILE A 394 179.85 -11.59 31.23
CA ILE A 394 179.96 -11.59 32.70
C ILE A 394 181.02 -12.59 33.18
N LYS A 395 181.09 -13.79 32.58
CA LYS A 395 182.07 -14.83 32.95
C LYS A 395 183.51 -14.52 32.53
N GLU A 396 183.71 -13.77 31.45
CA GLU A 396 185.07 -13.39 31.00
C GLU A 396 185.63 -12.18 31.78
N LYS A 397 184.75 -11.31 32.30
CA LYS A 397 185.13 -10.14 33.11
C LYS A 397 185.78 -10.52 34.44
N GLU A 398 185.34 -11.60 35.08
CA GLU A 398 185.95 -12.10 36.33
C GLU A 398 187.36 -12.69 36.11
N ARG A 399 187.62 -13.24 34.92
CA ARG A 399 188.91 -13.85 34.55
C ARG A 399 190.01 -12.82 34.24
N LEU A 400 189.64 -11.66 33.67
CA LEU A 400 190.59 -10.65 33.20
C LEU A 400 191.07 -9.65 34.28
N ASN A 401 190.36 -9.56 35.41
CA ASN A 401 190.78 -8.74 36.56
C ASN A 401 192.09 -9.21 37.22
N GLY A 402 192.58 -10.43 36.92
CA GLY A 402 193.86 -10.95 37.42
C GLY A 402 195.09 -10.60 36.57
N ILE A 403 194.93 -10.10 35.34
CA ILE A 403 196.04 -10.01 34.36
C ILE A 403 196.50 -8.56 34.10
N ILE A 404 195.61 -7.57 34.25
CA ILE A 404 195.91 -6.15 33.94
C ILE A 404 196.73 -5.46 35.06
N LEU A 405 197.18 -6.21 36.07
CA LEU A 405 198.19 -5.75 37.05
C LEU A 405 199.60 -5.61 36.46
N ASN A 406 199.88 -6.20 35.28
CA ASN A 406 201.23 -6.26 34.69
C ASN A 406 201.45 -5.40 33.41
N LEU A 407 200.40 -4.81 32.81
CA LEU A 407 200.53 -4.04 31.56
C LEU A 407 200.44 -2.52 31.80
N LYS A 408 201.34 -2.03 32.65
CA LYS A 408 201.45 -0.61 33.03
C LYS A 408 202.84 -0.02 32.72
N HIS A 409 203.62 -0.65 31.83
CA HIS A 409 205.04 -0.34 31.63
C HIS A 409 205.57 -0.36 30.17
N ASP A 410 204.71 -0.48 29.17
CA ASP A 410 205.08 -0.37 27.73
C ASP A 410 204.32 0.84 27.11
N ASN A 411 204.62 2.11 27.44
CA ASN A 411 205.89 2.81 27.21
C ASN A 411 206.26 2.72 25.70
N GLU A 412 205.67 3.55 24.85
CA GLU A 412 206.21 4.88 24.50
C GLU A 412 207.70 4.87 24.09
N SER A 413 208.10 4.27 22.96
CA SER A 413 209.36 4.66 22.24
C SER A 413 209.59 4.11 20.80
N ILE A 414 208.58 4.02 19.92
CA ILE A 414 208.76 3.80 18.45
C ILE A 414 207.54 4.44 17.73
N LYS A 415 207.48 5.73 17.34
CA LYS A 415 208.29 6.44 16.33
C LYS A 415 208.15 7.97 16.48
N LYS A 416 209.04 8.59 17.28
CA LYS A 416 209.72 9.81 16.83
C LYS A 416 210.98 9.36 16.07
N GLU A 417 211.63 10.29 15.37
CA GLU A 417 212.93 10.09 14.69
C GLU A 417 212.91 9.29 13.36
N PHE A 418 212.28 9.92 12.37
CA PHE A 418 212.85 10.16 11.04
C PHE A 418 212.28 11.53 10.60
N SER A 419 212.60 12.63 11.30
CA SER A 419 213.93 13.22 11.46
C SER A 419 214.52 13.62 10.10
N ASP A 420 214.32 14.88 9.76
CA ASP A 420 215.43 15.84 9.62
C ASP A 420 216.69 15.31 8.93
N ILE A 421 216.54 15.05 7.63
CA ILE A 421 217.58 15.44 6.68
C ILE A 421 216.97 16.48 5.73
N ASN A 422 217.68 17.60 5.62
CA ASN A 422 217.50 18.68 4.66
C ASN A 422 216.15 19.44 4.72
N ASP A 423 216.08 20.69 5.18
CA ASP A 423 217.13 21.71 5.35
C ASP A 423 217.92 22.02 4.04
N GLN A 424 218.01 23.31 3.71
CA GLN A 424 218.62 23.88 2.48
C GLN A 424 217.85 23.82 1.14
N LEU A 425 217.61 25.03 0.63
CA LEU A 425 217.32 25.44 -0.76
C LEU A 425 215.98 24.99 -1.38
N LYS A 426 215.28 25.75 -2.23
CA LYS A 426 215.21 27.17 -2.66
C LYS A 426 214.30 27.14 -3.92
N ILE A 427 213.36 28.08 -4.06
CA ILE A 427 212.72 28.55 -5.32
C ILE A 427 211.48 27.77 -5.88
N SER A 428 210.54 28.55 -6.48
CA SER A 428 209.28 28.24 -7.21
C SER A 428 208.04 27.84 -6.38
N ILE A 429 206.96 28.62 -6.14
CA ILE A 429 206.24 29.76 -6.81
C ILE A 429 205.36 29.31 -8.01
N GLU A 430 204.04 29.55 -8.11
CA GLU A 430 202.98 30.03 -7.16
C GLU A 430 201.56 29.59 -7.62
N HIS A 431 200.67 29.19 -6.69
CA HIS A 431 199.18 28.99 -6.75
C HIS A 431 198.74 28.42 -5.36
N GLU A 432 197.50 28.41 -4.83
CA GLU A 432 196.17 29.00 -5.12
C GLU A 432 195.40 29.14 -3.75
N LYS A 433 194.08 29.44 -3.66
CA LYS A 433 193.43 29.82 -2.36
C LYS A 433 191.95 29.44 -2.10
N VAL A 434 191.58 29.54 -0.80
CA VAL A 434 190.37 29.04 -0.08
C VAL A 434 189.37 30.17 0.29
N SER A 435 188.13 29.87 0.75
CA SER A 435 187.16 30.84 1.32
C SER A 435 186.33 30.31 2.51
N SER A 436 185.86 31.21 3.40
CA SER A 436 185.44 30.88 4.79
C SER A 436 184.33 31.76 5.42
N MET A 437 184.17 31.62 6.75
CA MET A 437 183.03 31.99 7.63
C MET A 437 183.14 33.38 8.37
N ASN A 438 182.00 33.83 8.93
CA ASN A 438 181.81 34.51 10.26
C ASN A 438 181.81 36.07 10.50
N VAL A 439 180.64 36.56 11.02
CA VAL A 439 180.42 37.27 12.34
C VAL A 439 180.23 38.83 12.48
N LYS A 440 179.16 39.19 13.24
CA LYS A 440 178.86 40.40 14.11
C LYS A 440 178.15 41.69 13.60
N LYS A 441 177.59 42.44 14.58
CA LYS A 441 176.62 43.56 14.50
C LYS A 441 177.21 44.91 15.00
N LEU A 442 176.68 46.05 14.50
CA LEU A 442 176.38 47.37 15.16
C LEU A 442 176.94 48.69 14.52
N LYS A 443 176.03 49.68 14.46
CA LYS A 443 176.16 51.16 14.62
C LYS A 443 176.72 52.11 13.51
N TYR A 444 175.79 52.90 12.96
CA TYR A 444 175.58 54.36 13.17
C TYR A 444 176.61 55.42 12.67
N ASN A 445 176.18 56.16 11.63
CA ASN A 445 176.31 57.60 11.35
C ASN A 445 177.59 58.29 10.77
N LEU A 446 177.28 59.09 9.72
CA LEU A 446 177.70 60.47 9.40
C LEU A 446 178.92 60.79 8.48
N GLU A 447 178.59 61.61 7.46
CA GLU A 447 179.26 62.82 6.94
C GLU A 447 180.79 62.83 6.69
N THR A 448 181.23 62.83 5.42
CA THR A 448 181.47 63.98 4.50
C THR A 448 182.66 64.89 4.85
N ILE A 449 183.61 64.95 3.91
CA ILE A 449 184.60 65.99 3.57
C ILE A 449 185.52 65.30 2.53
N GLU A 450 185.95 65.85 1.39
CA GLU A 450 185.70 67.09 0.63
C GLU A 450 185.92 66.70 -0.86
N SER A 451 185.28 67.31 -1.86
CA SER A 451 185.75 68.51 -2.58
C SER A 451 187.26 68.50 -2.94
N GLU A 452 187.72 68.84 -4.14
CA GLU A 452 187.07 69.20 -5.40
C GLU A 452 188.15 69.22 -6.51
N LYS A 453 187.74 69.28 -7.79
CA LYS A 453 188.55 69.66 -8.98
C LYS A 453 189.71 68.73 -9.41
N ALA A 454 190.17 68.77 -10.66
CA ALA A 454 189.53 69.10 -11.96
C ALA A 454 190.55 68.84 -13.09
N PHE A 455 190.04 68.83 -14.32
CA PHE A 455 190.77 69.19 -15.54
C PHE A 455 191.75 68.15 -16.13
N LEU A 456 191.42 67.69 -17.36
CA LEU A 456 192.27 66.95 -18.33
C LEU A 456 192.22 65.40 -18.44
N THR A 457 191.04 64.77 -18.39
CA THR A 457 190.80 63.56 -19.23
C THR A 457 189.36 63.40 -19.76
N LEU A 458 188.73 64.53 -20.11
CA LEU A 458 187.38 64.63 -20.68
C LEU A 458 187.30 64.22 -22.16
N ASN A 459 187.95 63.12 -22.59
CA ASN A 459 188.01 62.77 -24.03
C ASN A 459 188.03 61.27 -24.39
N ALA A 460 187.97 60.33 -23.44
CA ALA A 460 188.05 58.89 -23.73
C ALA A 460 186.75 58.10 -23.52
N GLU A 461 185.95 58.39 -22.49
CA GLU A 461 184.84 57.50 -22.09
C GLU A 461 183.49 57.80 -22.79
N HIS A 462 183.38 58.92 -23.52
CA HIS A 462 182.17 59.32 -24.28
C HIS A 462 181.71 58.24 -25.28
N LEU A 463 182.60 57.36 -25.75
CA LEU A 463 182.26 56.26 -26.67
C LEU A 463 181.78 54.97 -25.97
N ILE A 464 182.02 54.80 -24.67
CA ILE A 464 181.54 53.62 -23.92
C ILE A 464 180.08 53.79 -23.47
N GLU A 465 179.64 55.04 -23.28
CA GLU A 465 178.31 55.34 -22.75
C GLU A 465 177.18 55.19 -23.79
N GLU A 466 177.46 55.37 -25.09
CA GLU A 466 176.49 55.12 -26.17
C GLU A 466 176.10 53.64 -26.29
N ILE A 467 177.05 52.71 -26.12
CA ILE A 467 176.78 51.27 -26.22
C ILE A 467 175.84 50.80 -25.08
N LYS A 468 175.93 51.41 -23.88
CA LYS A 468 175.01 51.10 -22.77
C LYS A 468 173.58 51.55 -23.02
N LYS A 469 173.35 52.70 -23.68
CA LYS A 469 171.99 53.20 -23.97
C LYS A 469 171.19 52.27 -24.88
N ASN A 470 171.82 51.70 -25.90
CA ASN A 470 171.12 50.82 -26.85
C ASN A 470 170.70 49.46 -26.26
N LYS A 471 171.39 48.97 -25.21
CA LYS A 471 171.01 47.70 -24.58
C LYS A 471 169.75 47.83 -23.70
N ASN A 472 169.62 48.93 -22.96
CA ASN A 472 168.48 49.18 -22.07
C ASN A 472 167.15 49.45 -22.79
N LEU A 473 167.17 49.72 -24.11
CA LEU A 473 165.97 49.84 -24.94
C LEU A 473 165.38 48.48 -25.33
N LEU A 474 166.20 47.43 -25.42
CA LEU A 474 165.75 46.09 -25.79
C LEU A 474 164.86 45.45 -24.70
N ASP A 475 165.32 45.51 -23.45
CA ASP A 475 164.67 44.87 -22.30
C ASP A 475 163.27 45.43 -22.00
N LYS A 476 162.98 46.69 -22.38
CA LYS A 476 161.63 47.28 -22.23
C LYS A 476 160.61 46.64 -23.17
N TYR A 477 160.98 46.42 -24.44
CA TYR A 477 160.04 45.90 -25.44
C TYR A 477 159.69 44.42 -25.24
N GLU A 478 160.55 43.61 -24.60
CA GLU A 478 160.19 42.23 -24.21
C GLU A 478 159.10 42.18 -23.13
N ILE A 479 159.09 43.13 -22.19
CA ILE A 479 158.11 43.16 -21.09
C ILE A 479 156.71 43.52 -21.63
N GLU A 480 156.61 44.49 -22.54
CA GLU A 480 155.33 44.89 -23.16
C GLU A 480 154.73 43.77 -24.04
N LEU A 481 155.57 42.98 -24.72
CA LEU A 481 155.12 41.83 -25.51
C LEU A 481 154.50 40.70 -24.66
N LYS A 482 154.84 40.63 -23.37
CA LYS A 482 154.34 39.60 -22.45
C LYS A 482 152.98 40.00 -21.86
N THR A 483 152.80 41.26 -21.48
CA THR A 483 151.53 41.76 -20.91
C THR A 483 150.39 41.78 -21.93
N LEU A 484 150.66 42.09 -23.21
CA LEU A 484 149.64 42.05 -24.26
C LEU A 484 149.04 40.64 -24.47
N LYS A 485 149.87 39.59 -24.36
CA LYS A 485 149.43 38.20 -24.56
C LYS A 485 148.44 37.73 -23.48
N GLU A 486 148.62 38.14 -22.22
CA GLU A 486 147.72 37.78 -21.13
C GLU A 486 146.34 38.44 -21.24
N GLN A 487 146.26 39.65 -21.79
CA GLN A 487 144.99 40.35 -22.02
C GLN A 487 144.13 39.62 -23.07
N ILE A 488 144.75 39.13 -24.14
CA ILE A 488 144.06 38.39 -25.23
C ILE A 488 143.40 37.09 -24.71
N VAL A 489 144.04 36.38 -23.78
CA VAL A 489 143.48 35.15 -23.18
C VAL A 489 142.22 35.45 -22.37
N LYS A 490 142.25 36.48 -21.50
CA LYS A 490 141.11 36.88 -20.66
C LYS A 490 139.88 37.28 -21.49
N VAL A 491 140.08 37.97 -22.62
CA VAL A 491 138.97 38.34 -23.53
C VAL A 491 138.36 37.10 -24.19
N LYS A 492 139.16 36.10 -24.57
CA LYS A 492 138.66 34.83 -25.13
C LYS A 492 137.77 34.05 -24.15
N ASP A 493 138.18 33.90 -22.89
CA ASP A 493 137.39 33.18 -21.89
C ASP A 493 136.08 33.90 -21.54
N ASN A 494 136.10 35.23 -21.47
CA ASN A 494 134.90 36.04 -21.27
C ASN A 494 133.90 35.89 -22.43
N TYR A 495 134.38 35.82 -23.69
CA TYR A 495 133.52 35.58 -24.85
C TYR A 495 132.89 34.17 -24.82
N ILE A 496 133.69 33.14 -24.54
CA ILE A 496 133.23 31.74 -24.47
C ILE A 496 132.19 31.55 -23.36
N THR A 497 132.37 32.19 -22.20
CA THR A 497 131.42 32.11 -21.08
C THR A 497 130.11 32.86 -21.37
N ALA A 498 130.17 34.03 -22.01
CA ALA A 498 128.98 34.77 -22.47
C ALA A 498 128.13 33.93 -23.45
N VAL A 499 128.76 33.31 -24.46
CA VAL A 499 128.07 32.45 -25.45
C VAL A 499 127.39 31.24 -24.80
N ARG A 500 128.03 30.59 -23.81
CA ARG A 500 127.39 29.50 -23.04
C ARG A 500 126.17 29.98 -22.26
N ASN A 501 126.21 31.20 -21.71
CA ASN A 501 125.09 31.77 -20.95
C ASN A 501 123.92 32.14 -21.86
N MET A 502 124.17 32.69 -23.07
CA MET A 502 123.11 32.91 -24.06
C MET A 502 122.42 31.60 -24.48
N LYS A 503 123.18 30.55 -24.85
CA LYS A 503 122.59 29.23 -25.17
C LYS A 503 121.76 28.63 -24.03
N LYS A 504 122.17 28.83 -22.77
CA LYS A 504 121.39 28.41 -21.58
C LYS A 504 120.11 29.22 -21.40
N ALA A 505 120.13 30.52 -21.69
CA ALA A 505 118.94 31.38 -21.63
C ALA A 505 117.93 31.02 -22.73
N GLU A 506 118.40 30.83 -23.96
CA GLU A 506 117.59 30.42 -25.11
C GLU A 506 116.92 29.05 -24.90
N SER A 507 117.68 28.08 -24.36
CA SER A 507 117.14 26.76 -23.96
C SER A 507 116.05 26.84 -22.88
N LYS A 508 116.10 27.86 -22.00
CA LYS A 508 115.03 28.10 -21.00
C LYS A 508 113.82 28.77 -21.63
N PHE A 509 114.04 29.74 -22.52
CA PHE A 509 112.96 30.45 -23.22
C PHE A 509 112.11 29.49 -24.05
N GLN A 510 112.74 28.57 -24.78
CA GLN A 510 112.03 27.55 -25.57
C GLN A 510 111.15 26.65 -24.69
N ARG A 511 111.66 26.18 -23.54
CA ARG A 511 110.87 25.39 -22.57
C ARG A 511 109.71 26.17 -21.95
N CYS A 512 109.83 27.49 -21.80
CA CYS A 512 108.71 28.33 -21.36
C CYS A 512 107.64 28.43 -22.44
N ARG A 513 108.04 28.62 -23.71
CA ARG A 513 107.14 28.68 -24.86
C ARG A 513 106.37 27.39 -25.11
N GLU A 514 107.02 26.24 -24.93
CA GLU A 514 106.38 24.92 -24.94
C GLU A 514 105.31 24.80 -23.84
N LYS A 515 105.63 25.20 -22.61
CA LYS A 515 104.67 25.19 -21.48
C LYS A 515 103.50 26.16 -21.69
N GLU A 516 103.74 27.32 -22.28
CA GLU A 516 102.69 28.30 -22.60
C GLU A 516 101.69 27.74 -23.62
N TYR A 517 102.18 27.09 -24.68
CA TYR A 517 101.34 26.37 -25.63
C TYR A 517 100.53 25.25 -24.95
N ASP A 518 101.18 24.46 -24.10
CA ASP A 518 100.58 23.31 -23.42
C ASP A 518 99.54 23.70 -22.34
N VAL A 519 99.70 24.89 -21.73
CA VAL A 519 98.68 25.51 -20.88
C VAL A 519 97.53 26.06 -21.72
N SER A 520 97.82 26.73 -22.84
CA SER A 520 96.80 27.27 -23.75
C SER A 520 95.91 26.18 -24.34
N TYR A 521 96.50 25.05 -24.77
CA TYR A 521 95.78 23.87 -25.23
C TYR A 521 94.85 23.31 -24.14
N ARG A 522 95.36 23.09 -22.92
CA ARG A 522 94.56 22.62 -21.77
C ARG A 522 93.44 23.58 -21.41
N MET A 523 93.68 24.88 -21.43
CA MET A 523 92.66 25.91 -21.18
C MET A 523 91.53 25.86 -22.22
N ASN A 524 91.86 25.59 -23.48
CA ASN A 524 90.86 25.46 -24.55
C ASN A 524 90.02 24.17 -24.41
N VAL A 525 90.64 23.05 -24.00
CA VAL A 525 89.94 21.79 -23.65
C VAL A 525 88.96 22.01 -22.49
N TYR A 526 89.40 22.64 -21.39
CA TYR A 526 88.52 22.95 -20.27
C TYR A 526 87.39 23.93 -20.65
N LYS A 527 87.66 24.93 -21.48
CA LYS A 527 86.64 25.87 -21.99
C LYS A 527 85.54 25.16 -22.80
N ASN A 528 85.91 24.13 -23.57
CA ASN A 528 84.95 23.30 -24.30
C ASN A 528 84.18 22.33 -23.37
N GLN A 529 84.83 21.77 -22.34
CA GLN A 529 84.16 20.95 -21.33
C GLN A 529 83.14 21.76 -20.50
N ILE A 530 83.48 22.99 -20.11
CA ILE A 530 82.57 23.92 -19.41
C ILE A 530 81.33 24.17 -20.27
N ARG A 531 81.51 24.59 -21.54
CA ARG A 531 80.38 24.78 -22.47
C ARG A 531 79.50 23.52 -22.62
N SER A 532 80.10 22.34 -22.75
CA SER A 532 79.37 21.08 -22.82
C SER A 532 78.54 20.81 -21.56
N ASN A 533 79.10 21.07 -20.38
CA ASN A 533 78.41 20.94 -19.11
C ASN A 533 77.31 22.01 -18.93
N ASP A 534 77.50 23.25 -19.40
CA ASP A 534 76.48 24.30 -19.39
C ASP A 534 75.25 23.90 -20.22
N TYR A 535 75.46 23.36 -21.44
CA TYR A 535 74.36 22.84 -22.26
C TYR A 535 73.62 21.67 -21.58
N ARG A 536 74.36 20.76 -20.90
CA ARG A 536 73.75 19.67 -20.12
C ARG A 536 72.97 20.17 -18.91
N LEU A 537 73.47 21.18 -18.20
CA LEU A 537 72.78 21.85 -17.10
C LEU A 537 71.51 22.55 -17.57
N ALA A 538 71.57 23.30 -18.66
CA ALA A 538 70.41 23.96 -19.25
C ALA A 538 69.31 22.96 -19.65
N ALA A 539 69.69 21.82 -20.26
CA ALA A 539 68.76 20.74 -20.57
C ALA A 539 68.08 20.18 -19.30
N LYS A 540 68.86 19.85 -18.25
CA LYS A 540 68.32 19.34 -16.98
C LYS A 540 67.44 20.35 -16.24
N ILE A 541 67.77 21.64 -16.27
CA ILE A 541 66.91 22.70 -15.73
C ILE A 541 65.57 22.74 -16.48
N ASN A 542 65.58 22.55 -17.80
CA ASN A 542 64.36 22.55 -18.60
C ASN A 542 63.48 21.30 -18.34
N ASP A 543 64.10 20.14 -18.15
CA ASP A 543 63.40 18.91 -17.72
C ASP A 543 62.78 19.07 -16.32
N ILE A 544 63.49 19.67 -15.36
CA ILE A 544 62.96 19.98 -14.03
C ILE A 544 61.74 20.94 -14.14
N LYS A 545 61.78 21.94 -15.03
CA LYS A 545 60.63 22.82 -15.30
C LYS A 545 59.43 22.06 -15.88
N LYS A 546 59.66 21.10 -16.80
CA LYS A 546 58.60 20.22 -17.33
C LYS A 546 58.00 19.33 -16.24
N LEU A 547 58.84 18.72 -15.40
CA LEU A 547 58.42 17.88 -14.28
C LEU A 547 57.62 18.65 -13.24
N LYS A 548 58.04 19.86 -12.84
CA LYS A 548 57.23 20.74 -11.98
C LYS A 548 55.85 21.05 -12.60
N LYS A 549 55.77 21.40 -13.89
CA LYS A 549 54.48 21.59 -14.57
C LYS A 549 53.61 20.32 -14.58
N ARG A 550 54.20 19.12 -14.61
CA ARG A 550 53.48 17.84 -14.52
C ARG A 550 52.99 17.57 -13.10
N ILE A 551 53.81 17.85 -12.07
CA ILE A 551 53.45 17.72 -10.65
C ILE A 551 52.28 18.63 -10.30
N ASN A 552 52.36 19.93 -10.59
CA ASN A 552 51.27 20.88 -10.30
C ASN A 552 49.93 20.49 -10.98
N LYS A 553 49.99 19.88 -12.18
CA LYS A 553 48.80 19.33 -12.84
C LYS A 553 48.23 18.12 -12.10
N LEU A 554 49.09 17.20 -11.65
CA LEU A 554 48.68 16.03 -10.87
C LEU A 554 48.11 16.42 -9.50
N GLU A 555 48.74 17.35 -8.79
CA GLU A 555 48.25 17.90 -7.52
C GLU A 555 46.85 18.52 -7.68
N LYS A 556 46.62 19.29 -8.75
CA LYS A 556 45.29 19.81 -9.06
C LYS A 556 44.28 18.69 -9.30
N THR A 557 44.62 17.68 -10.12
CA THR A 557 43.70 16.54 -10.33
C THR A 557 43.43 15.74 -9.06
N ILE A 558 44.39 15.62 -8.13
CA ILE A 558 44.19 14.97 -6.83
C ILE A 558 43.21 15.78 -5.97
N TYR A 559 43.34 17.11 -5.95
CA TYR A 559 42.41 17.99 -5.26
C TYR A 559 40.98 17.88 -5.84
N ASP A 560 40.86 17.93 -7.16
CA ASP A 560 39.57 17.82 -7.86
C ASP A 560 38.91 16.45 -7.57
N ILE A 561 39.67 15.35 -7.61
CA ILE A 561 39.20 14.00 -7.25
C ILE A 561 38.78 13.90 -5.78
N HIS A 562 39.53 14.50 -4.84
CA HIS A 562 39.12 14.52 -3.42
C HIS A 562 37.82 15.31 -3.20
N SER A 563 37.64 16.43 -3.90
CA SER A 563 36.41 17.23 -3.86
C SER A 563 35.19 16.41 -4.32
N VAL A 564 35.31 15.72 -5.47
CA VAL A 564 34.26 14.82 -5.99
C VAL A 564 34.03 13.63 -5.05
N HIS A 565 35.08 13.04 -4.48
CA HIS A 565 34.95 11.93 -3.54
C HIS A 565 34.22 12.34 -2.24
N SER A 566 34.45 13.56 -1.74
CA SER A 566 33.72 14.06 -0.57
C SER A 566 32.22 14.23 -0.88
N LYS A 567 31.88 14.88 -2.00
CA LYS A 567 30.49 15.11 -2.41
C LYS A 567 29.73 13.79 -2.59
N THR A 568 30.28 12.88 -3.39
CA THR A 568 29.68 11.55 -3.65
C THR A 568 29.53 10.71 -2.37
N LYS A 569 30.42 10.87 -1.39
CA LYS A 569 30.31 10.20 -0.08
C LYS A 569 29.17 10.76 0.78
N ASP A 570 28.91 12.05 0.72
CA ASP A 570 27.81 12.69 1.46
C ASP A 570 26.46 12.47 0.76
N GLU A 571 26.42 12.46 -0.59
CA GLU A 571 25.28 11.99 -1.39
C GLU A 571 24.93 10.52 -1.04
N LEU A 572 25.92 9.63 -0.99
CA LEU A 572 25.72 8.22 -0.59
C LEU A 572 25.17 8.08 0.84
N ARG A 573 25.55 8.98 1.76
CA ARG A 573 24.98 9.03 3.12
C ARG A 573 23.52 9.46 3.09
N SER A 574 23.19 10.49 2.30
CA SER A 574 21.81 10.95 2.13
C SER A 574 20.90 9.83 1.58
N CYS A 575 21.29 9.20 0.47
CA CYS A 575 20.54 8.08 -0.12
C CYS A 575 20.40 6.89 0.85
N ARG A 576 21.39 6.62 1.72
CA ARG A 576 21.27 5.57 2.74
C ARG A 576 20.20 5.90 3.79
N ILE A 577 20.11 7.15 4.23
CA ILE A 577 19.09 7.61 5.19
C ILE A 577 17.70 7.53 4.55
N GLU A 578 17.57 7.98 3.31
CA GLU A 578 16.33 7.88 2.53
C GLU A 578 15.87 6.42 2.35
N VAL A 579 16.77 5.52 1.97
CA VAL A 579 16.48 4.07 1.88
C VAL A 579 16.09 3.47 3.24
N THR A 580 16.62 3.96 4.37
CA THR A 580 16.13 3.51 5.69
C THR A 580 14.75 4.05 6.02
N ASN A 581 14.44 5.31 5.67
CA ASN A 581 13.13 5.92 5.88
C ASN A 581 12.06 5.19 5.06
N LEU A 582 12.30 4.95 3.76
CA LEU A 582 11.41 4.20 2.87
C LEU A 582 11.18 2.75 3.34
N LYS A 583 12.16 2.12 4.01
CA LYS A 583 11.96 0.80 4.64
C LYS A 583 11.06 0.85 5.87
N VAL A 584 11.16 1.89 6.68
CA VAL A 584 10.25 2.10 7.83
C VAL A 584 8.84 2.40 7.33
N GLU A 585 8.70 3.29 6.37
CA GLU A 585 7.41 3.63 5.75
C GLU A 585 6.74 2.41 5.10
N LYS A 586 7.49 1.61 4.33
CA LYS A 586 7.00 0.32 3.79
C LYS A 586 6.48 -0.61 4.90
N ASN A 587 7.17 -0.70 6.04
CA ASN A 587 6.74 -1.54 7.14
C ASN A 587 5.49 -0.99 7.83
N ASN A 588 5.37 0.33 7.99
CA ASN A 588 4.18 0.98 8.51
C ASN A 588 2.98 0.72 7.60
N LEU A 589 3.10 0.99 6.29
CA LEU A 589 2.07 0.71 5.29
C LEU A 589 1.66 -0.77 5.26
N LYS A 590 2.61 -1.70 5.47
CA LYS A 590 2.29 -3.13 5.59
C LYS A 590 1.49 -3.46 6.85
N ASN A 591 1.80 -2.83 7.98
CA ASN A 591 1.04 -2.99 9.22
C ASN A 591 -0.37 -2.38 9.09
N ASP A 592 -0.48 -1.22 8.44
CA ASP A 592 -1.77 -0.58 8.17
C ASP A 592 -2.63 -1.44 7.24
N LEU A 593 -2.06 -1.99 6.17
CA LEU A 593 -2.75 -2.96 5.31
C LEU A 593 -3.29 -4.15 6.11
N HIS A 594 -2.48 -4.74 6.98
CA HIS A 594 -2.90 -5.84 7.85
C HIS A 594 -4.03 -5.45 8.82
N ASN A 595 -3.97 -4.25 9.40
CA ASN A 595 -5.03 -3.69 10.23
C ASN A 595 -6.33 -3.44 9.43
N PHE A 596 -6.23 -3.06 8.15
CA PHE A 596 -7.38 -2.92 7.27
C PHE A 596 -7.97 -4.29 6.87
N ASP A 597 -7.14 -5.29 6.58
CA ASP A 597 -7.59 -6.66 6.33
C ASP A 597 -8.32 -7.27 7.55
N GLU A 598 -7.82 -7.03 8.76
CA GLU A 598 -8.48 -7.46 10.00
C GLU A 598 -9.82 -6.74 10.24
N LYS A 599 -9.90 -5.44 9.91
CA LYS A 599 -11.17 -4.69 9.95
C LYS A 599 -12.15 -5.17 8.88
N PHE A 600 -11.67 -5.44 7.67
CA PHE A 600 -12.48 -5.91 6.55
C PHE A 600 -13.06 -7.31 6.81
N THR A 601 -12.26 -8.23 7.36
CA THR A 601 -12.74 -9.55 7.76
C THR A 601 -13.78 -9.48 8.88
N LYS A 602 -13.58 -8.63 9.90
CA LYS A 602 -14.60 -8.35 10.94
C LYS A 602 -15.90 -7.79 10.33
N LEU A 603 -15.80 -6.76 9.49
CA LEU A 603 -16.95 -6.18 8.77
C LEU A 603 -17.69 -7.23 7.94
N LYS A 604 -16.97 -8.06 7.18
CA LYS A 604 -17.56 -9.17 6.41
C LYS A 604 -18.32 -10.15 7.30
N THR A 605 -17.72 -10.60 8.41
CA THR A 605 -18.41 -11.51 9.34
C THR A 605 -19.66 -10.88 9.97
N TYR A 606 -19.65 -9.56 10.20
CA TYR A 606 -20.82 -8.81 10.68
C TYR A 606 -21.91 -8.69 9.61
N THR A 607 -21.55 -8.42 8.35
CA THR A 607 -22.49 -8.46 7.22
C THR A 607 -23.10 -9.86 7.07
N ASP A 608 -22.30 -10.92 7.19
CA ASP A 608 -22.76 -12.31 7.14
C ASP A 608 -23.67 -12.69 8.33
N THR A 609 -23.52 -12.07 9.52
CA THR A 609 -24.52 -12.19 10.60
C THR A 609 -25.81 -11.44 10.29
N VAL A 610 -25.74 -10.19 9.82
CA VAL A 610 -26.92 -9.38 9.50
C VAL A 610 -27.73 -9.99 8.35
N ILE A 611 -27.08 -10.59 7.34
CA ILE A 611 -27.75 -11.35 6.28
C ILE A 611 -28.50 -12.55 6.86
N ARG A 612 -27.87 -13.33 7.76
CA ARG A 612 -28.54 -14.48 8.41
C ARG A 612 -29.71 -14.05 9.30
N GLU A 613 -29.59 -12.93 10.01
CA GLU A 613 -30.69 -12.35 10.80
C GLU A 613 -31.84 -11.89 9.91
N ARG A 614 -31.54 -11.14 8.82
CA ARG A 614 -32.51 -10.75 7.80
C ARG A 614 -33.23 -11.97 7.22
N ASP A 615 -32.50 -13.01 6.87
CA ASP A 615 -33.08 -14.22 6.26
C ASP A 615 -33.92 -15.01 7.27
N MET A 616 -33.52 -15.05 8.55
CA MET A 616 -34.33 -15.62 9.63
C MET A 616 -35.63 -14.83 9.83
N ILE A 617 -35.56 -13.49 9.85
CA ILE A 617 -36.73 -12.61 9.97
C ILE A 617 -37.64 -12.78 8.75
N ALA A 618 -37.09 -12.79 7.53
CA ALA A 618 -37.86 -13.02 6.31
C ALA A 618 -38.60 -14.37 6.34
N ASN A 619 -37.92 -15.45 6.76
CA ASN A 619 -38.57 -16.76 6.93
C ASN A 619 -39.69 -16.75 7.99
N ILE A 620 -39.56 -15.98 9.07
CA ILE A 620 -40.63 -15.81 10.07
C ILE A 620 -41.80 -15.02 9.47
N MET A 621 -41.52 -13.93 8.76
CA MET A 621 -42.54 -13.09 8.10
C MET A 621 -43.32 -13.86 7.03
N TYR A 622 -42.65 -14.67 6.20
CA TYR A 622 -43.33 -15.54 5.24
C TYR A 622 -44.25 -16.55 5.93
N ARG A 623 -43.79 -17.22 6.99
CA ARG A 623 -44.64 -18.15 7.77
C ARG A 623 -45.84 -17.44 8.41
N GLN A 624 -45.66 -16.23 8.93
CA GLN A 624 -46.77 -15.44 9.49
C GLN A 624 -47.76 -14.98 8.40
N ALA A 625 -47.29 -14.68 7.20
CA ALA A 625 -48.15 -14.39 6.05
C ALA A 625 -48.96 -15.63 5.61
N ASP A 626 -48.31 -16.81 5.54
CA ASP A 626 -48.97 -18.08 5.24
C ASP A 626 -50.01 -18.45 6.31
N GLU A 627 -49.65 -18.36 7.60
CA GLU A 627 -50.56 -18.59 8.73
C GLU A 627 -51.76 -17.63 8.70
N LYS A 628 -51.53 -16.35 8.35
CA LYS A 628 -52.60 -15.37 8.17
C LYS A 628 -53.53 -15.76 7.02
N GLY A 629 -52.99 -16.15 5.86
CA GLY A 629 -53.81 -16.59 4.71
C GLY A 629 -54.64 -17.85 5.01
N ILE A 630 -54.07 -18.80 5.76
CA ILE A 630 -54.81 -19.97 6.26
C ILE A 630 -55.95 -19.54 7.21
N LYS A 631 -55.72 -18.54 8.07
CA LYS A 631 -56.78 -18.03 8.97
C LYS A 631 -57.85 -17.21 8.24
N GLU A 632 -57.49 -16.44 7.23
CA GLU A 632 -58.46 -15.71 6.40
C GLU A 632 -59.37 -16.66 5.62
N THR A 633 -58.81 -17.74 5.04
CA THR A 633 -59.59 -18.78 4.36
C THR A 633 -60.46 -19.61 5.32
N GLU A 634 -59.98 -19.93 6.52
CA GLU A 634 -60.78 -20.57 7.58
C GLU A 634 -61.98 -19.68 7.99
N VAL A 635 -61.74 -18.38 8.18
CA VAL A 635 -62.80 -17.41 8.51
C VAL A 635 -63.83 -17.30 7.38
N GLU A 636 -63.41 -17.27 6.11
CA GLU A 636 -64.35 -17.18 4.99
C GLU A 636 -65.18 -18.47 4.83
N ALA A 637 -64.59 -19.65 5.04
CA ALA A 637 -65.31 -20.92 5.09
C ALA A 637 -66.35 -20.96 6.23
N LEU A 638 -66.02 -20.41 7.41
CA LEU A 638 -66.96 -20.28 8.52
C LEU A 638 -68.09 -19.29 8.20
N LYS A 639 -67.82 -18.13 7.60
CA LYS A 639 -68.86 -17.19 7.15
C LYS A 639 -69.81 -17.83 6.12
N LEU A 640 -69.29 -18.57 5.14
CA LEU A 640 -70.12 -19.28 4.16
C LEU A 640 -70.98 -20.36 4.84
N THR A 641 -70.45 -21.03 5.86
CA THR A 641 -71.20 -22.02 6.66
C THR A 641 -72.31 -21.35 7.47
N ILE A 642 -72.05 -20.19 8.08
CA ILE A 642 -73.05 -19.39 8.81
C ILE A 642 -74.15 -18.93 7.85
N LYS A 643 -73.82 -18.32 6.70
CA LYS A 643 -74.79 -17.87 5.69
C LYS A 643 -75.70 -19.01 5.20
N ARG A 644 -75.16 -20.21 4.99
CA ARG A 644 -75.95 -21.42 4.67
C ARG A 644 -76.87 -21.81 5.83
N GLY A 645 -76.36 -21.78 7.07
CA GLY A 645 -77.16 -22.01 8.28
C GLY A 645 -78.32 -21.03 8.40
N GLU A 646 -78.06 -19.73 8.23
CA GLU A 646 -79.07 -18.66 8.25
C GLU A 646 -80.13 -18.84 7.16
N ALA A 647 -79.74 -19.18 5.93
CA ALA A 647 -80.67 -19.49 4.84
C ALA A 647 -81.60 -20.66 5.22
N THR A 648 -81.03 -21.80 5.62
CA THR A 648 -81.84 -22.97 6.03
C THR A 648 -82.71 -22.70 7.26
N TYR A 649 -82.27 -21.85 8.19
CA TYR A 649 -83.08 -21.43 9.34
C TYR A 649 -84.27 -20.55 8.91
N ASN A 650 -84.06 -19.63 7.96
CA ASN A 650 -85.11 -18.79 7.41
C ASN A 650 -86.15 -19.61 6.61
N GLU A 651 -85.71 -20.61 5.84
CA GLU A 651 -86.60 -21.61 5.21
C GLU A 651 -87.47 -22.31 6.26
N ARG A 652 -86.89 -22.78 7.38
CA ARG A 652 -87.66 -23.40 8.48
C ARG A 652 -88.61 -22.44 9.18
N LEU A 653 -88.26 -21.15 9.28
CA LEU A 653 -89.20 -20.15 9.79
C LEU A 653 -90.39 -19.95 8.85
N GLU A 654 -90.18 -20.02 7.53
CA GLU A 654 -91.28 -19.93 6.55
C GLU A 654 -92.15 -21.19 6.54
N ASP A 655 -91.56 -22.39 6.58
CA ASP A 655 -92.27 -23.66 6.81
C ASP A 655 -93.21 -23.54 8.03
N ILE A 656 -92.68 -23.01 9.14
CA ILE A 656 -93.45 -22.81 10.39
C ILE A 656 -94.57 -21.77 10.22
N LYS A 657 -94.39 -20.71 9.42
CA LYS A 657 -95.47 -19.74 9.12
C LYS A 657 -96.57 -20.40 8.28
N VAL A 658 -96.21 -21.13 7.23
CA VAL A 658 -97.16 -21.86 6.37
C VAL A 658 -97.97 -22.86 7.21
N LEU A 659 -97.31 -23.67 8.03
CA LEU A 659 -97.99 -24.62 8.93
C LEU A 659 -98.90 -23.91 9.96
N LYS A 660 -98.50 -22.76 10.50
CA LYS A 660 -99.37 -21.95 11.40
C LYS A 660 -100.61 -21.42 10.67
N ASN A 661 -100.47 -20.97 9.43
CA ASN A 661 -101.59 -20.55 8.60
C ASN A 661 -102.54 -21.71 8.30
N GLU A 662 -102.01 -22.89 7.98
CA GLU A 662 -102.84 -24.07 7.72
C GLU A 662 -103.57 -24.55 8.98
N ILE A 663 -102.91 -24.54 10.15
CA ILE A 663 -103.59 -24.79 11.44
C ILE A 663 -104.72 -23.78 11.68
N LYS A 664 -104.54 -22.50 11.30
CA LYS A 664 -105.59 -21.47 11.40
C LYS A 664 -106.75 -21.73 10.42
N ASN A 665 -106.44 -22.13 9.19
CA ASN A 665 -107.43 -22.50 8.17
C ASN A 665 -108.27 -23.71 8.61
N LEU A 666 -107.62 -24.81 9.01
CA LEU A 666 -108.29 -26.02 9.51
C LEU A 666 -109.15 -25.71 10.74
N ARG A 667 -108.68 -24.88 11.68
CA ARG A 667 -109.50 -24.43 12.82
C ARG A 667 -110.73 -23.62 12.36
N SER A 668 -110.58 -22.76 11.36
CA SER A 668 -111.70 -22.00 10.78
C SER A 668 -112.72 -22.93 10.11
N GLN A 669 -112.26 -23.87 9.28
CA GLN A 669 -113.10 -24.90 8.65
C GLN A 669 -113.84 -25.75 9.69
N CYS A 670 -113.15 -26.23 10.73
CA CYS A 670 -113.80 -26.95 11.84
C CYS A 670 -114.87 -26.11 12.55
N ASN A 671 -114.66 -24.80 12.74
CA ASN A 671 -115.63 -23.91 13.36
C ASN A 671 -116.82 -23.57 12.43
N VAL A 672 -116.64 -23.60 11.12
CA VAL A 672 -117.75 -23.52 10.15
C VAL A 672 -118.55 -24.81 10.15
N LEU A 673 -117.88 -25.97 10.11
CA LEU A 673 -118.53 -27.30 10.17
C LEU A 673 -119.30 -27.52 11.48
N LYS A 674 -118.77 -27.06 12.63
CA LYS A 674 -119.48 -27.09 13.92
C LYS A 674 -120.77 -26.27 13.88
N ARG A 675 -120.71 -25.02 13.40
CA ARG A 675 -121.90 -24.16 13.24
C ARG A 675 -122.91 -24.75 12.25
N GLY A 676 -122.43 -25.42 11.19
CA GLY A 676 -123.26 -26.20 10.29
C GLY A 676 -123.97 -27.36 11.01
N LEU A 677 -123.24 -28.13 11.82
CA LEU A 677 -123.80 -29.23 12.61
C LEU A 677 -124.86 -28.75 13.61
N GLU A 678 -124.59 -27.66 14.32
CA GLU A 678 -125.53 -26.97 15.24
C GLU A 678 -126.81 -26.57 14.50
N ASN A 679 -126.70 -25.86 13.37
CA ASN A 679 -127.86 -25.51 12.55
C ASN A 679 -128.65 -26.75 12.06
N THR A 680 -127.99 -27.86 11.69
CA THR A 680 -128.73 -29.10 11.38
C THR A 680 -129.42 -29.72 12.59
N ALA A 681 -128.93 -29.48 13.81
CA ALA A 681 -129.58 -29.94 15.03
C ALA A 681 -130.84 -29.11 15.33
N ASP A 682 -130.75 -27.80 15.14
CA ASP A 682 -131.90 -26.88 15.26
C ASP A 682 -132.96 -27.20 14.21
N MET A 683 -132.58 -27.39 12.94
CA MET A 683 -133.50 -27.85 11.88
C MET A 683 -134.14 -29.21 12.21
N ARG A 684 -133.39 -30.19 12.76
CA ARG A 684 -133.97 -31.46 13.23
C ARG A 684 -134.97 -31.25 14.37
N HIS A 685 -134.70 -30.32 15.27
CA HIS A 685 -135.61 -29.98 16.37
C HIS A 685 -136.88 -29.30 15.85
N GLU A 686 -136.76 -28.36 14.91
CA GLU A 686 -137.89 -27.71 14.25
C GLU A 686 -138.76 -28.73 13.48
N VAL A 687 -138.15 -29.63 12.70
CA VAL A 687 -138.86 -30.74 12.04
C VAL A 687 -139.60 -31.60 13.07
N PHE A 688 -138.99 -31.91 14.21
CA PHE A 688 -139.66 -32.66 15.28
C PHE A 688 -140.82 -31.87 15.92
N GLN A 689 -140.66 -30.55 16.14
CA GLN A 689 -141.75 -29.69 16.61
C GLN A 689 -142.91 -29.61 15.61
N LEU A 690 -142.61 -29.45 14.32
CA LEU A 690 -143.61 -29.44 13.25
C LEU A 690 -144.31 -30.80 13.14
N HIS A 691 -143.58 -31.91 13.26
CA HIS A 691 -144.18 -33.25 13.27
C HIS A 691 -145.06 -33.47 14.50
N ARG A 692 -144.66 -32.96 15.67
CA ARG A 692 -145.48 -32.98 16.89
C ARG A 692 -146.73 -32.12 16.76
N LYS A 693 -146.64 -30.90 16.23
CA LYS A 693 -147.79 -30.03 15.94
C LYS A 693 -148.74 -30.69 14.94
N LEU A 694 -148.22 -31.25 13.85
CA LEU A 694 -149.00 -32.01 12.87
C LEU A 694 -149.68 -33.23 13.49
N HIS A 695 -149.02 -33.96 14.38
CA HIS A 695 -149.62 -35.08 15.09
C HIS A 695 -150.70 -34.60 16.08
N GLN A 696 -150.47 -33.50 16.81
CA GLN A 696 -151.47 -32.89 17.68
C GLN A 696 -152.71 -32.45 16.89
N GLU A 697 -152.56 -31.79 15.74
CA GLU A 697 -153.70 -31.43 14.89
C GLU A 697 -154.39 -32.66 14.28
N LYS A 698 -153.65 -33.70 13.86
CA LYS A 698 -154.25 -34.98 13.43
C LYS A 698 -155.05 -35.66 14.54
N VAL A 699 -154.52 -35.69 15.76
CA VAL A 699 -155.22 -36.22 16.95
C VAL A 699 -156.41 -35.34 17.31
N LYS A 700 -156.29 -34.02 17.25
CA LYS A 700 -157.38 -33.08 17.52
C LYS A 700 -158.52 -33.20 16.50
N VAL A 701 -158.21 -33.31 15.20
CA VAL A 701 -159.20 -33.61 14.15
C VAL A 701 -159.84 -34.98 14.37
N LYS A 702 -159.06 -35.98 14.81
CA LYS A 702 -159.60 -37.32 15.13
C LYS A 702 -160.52 -37.29 16.36
N VAL A 703 -160.09 -36.65 17.45
CA VAL A 703 -160.88 -36.48 18.68
C VAL A 703 -162.14 -35.66 18.41
N LEU A 704 -162.06 -34.54 17.69
CA LEU A 704 -163.25 -33.77 17.31
C LEU A 704 -164.21 -34.58 16.43
N ARG A 705 -163.72 -35.46 15.53
CA ARG A 705 -164.55 -36.41 14.79
C ARG A 705 -165.17 -37.49 15.69
N GLU A 706 -164.46 -37.96 16.71
CA GLU A 706 -164.93 -38.99 17.65
C GLU A 706 -165.92 -38.42 18.69
N GLU A 707 -165.69 -37.20 19.17
CA GLU A 707 -166.61 -36.41 20.02
C GLU A 707 -167.89 -36.04 19.27
N MET A 708 -167.81 -35.71 17.97
CA MET A 708 -168.98 -35.48 17.13
C MET A 708 -169.81 -36.75 16.90
N ASN A 709 -169.18 -37.94 16.93
CA ASN A 709 -169.85 -39.21 16.73
C ASN A 709 -170.41 -39.84 18.04
N THR A 710 -169.84 -39.53 19.20
CA THR A 710 -170.28 -40.08 20.50
C THR A 710 -169.98 -39.13 21.67
N PRO A 711 -170.96 -38.33 22.15
CA PRO A 711 -170.83 -37.57 23.38
C PRO A 711 -171.13 -38.48 24.59
N MET A 712 -170.12 -39.17 25.12
CA MET A 712 -170.24 -39.94 26.36
C MET A 712 -169.19 -39.54 27.39
N ASN A 713 -169.67 -39.15 28.56
CA ASN A 713 -168.86 -38.58 29.63
C ASN A 713 -168.37 -39.66 30.61
N ILE A 714 -167.40 -39.29 31.45
CA ILE A 714 -166.89 -39.97 32.66
C ILE A 714 -165.69 -40.91 32.47
N HIS A 715 -164.61 -40.52 33.15
CA HIS A 715 -163.35 -41.24 33.30
C HIS A 715 -163.48 -42.63 33.92
N ARG A 716 -162.61 -43.55 33.46
CA ARG A 716 -162.34 -44.82 34.13
C ARG A 716 -160.87 -44.94 34.53
N TRP A 717 -160.49 -44.27 35.63
CA TRP A 717 -159.32 -44.72 36.38
C TRP A 717 -159.47 -46.19 36.77
N ARG A 718 -158.35 -46.92 36.80
CA ARG A 718 -158.18 -48.32 37.22
C ARG A 718 -158.77 -49.41 36.30
N LYS A 719 -157.89 -49.97 35.46
CA LYS A 719 -157.45 -51.38 35.57
C LYS A 719 -155.92 -51.40 35.40
N LEU A 720 -155.16 -51.87 36.41
CA LEU A 720 -154.50 -53.19 36.49
C LEU A 720 -153.44 -53.36 35.37
N LYS A 721 -152.12 -53.31 35.58
CA LYS A 721 -151.21 -53.92 36.59
C LYS A 721 -151.12 -55.46 36.51
N SER A 722 -150.16 -55.98 35.72
CA SER A 722 -149.42 -57.23 36.01
C SER A 722 -148.29 -57.52 35.01
N PHE A 723 -147.09 -57.83 35.55
CA PHE A 723 -146.00 -58.67 35.00
C PHE A 723 -145.32 -58.33 33.65
N ASP A 724 -143.97 -58.26 33.68
CA ASP A 724 -143.09 -58.11 32.51
C ASP A 724 -141.92 -59.13 32.54
N PRO A 725 -141.73 -59.99 31.53
CA PRO A 725 -140.64 -60.98 31.43
C PRO A 725 -139.21 -60.42 31.30
N THR A 726 -139.03 -59.14 30.98
CA THR A 726 -137.73 -58.53 30.60
C THR A 726 -136.59 -58.69 31.63
N ARG A 727 -136.89 -58.82 32.93
CA ARG A 727 -135.86 -58.88 33.98
C ARG A 727 -134.94 -60.11 33.86
N MET A 728 -135.45 -61.25 33.38
CA MET A 728 -134.65 -62.49 33.34
C MET A 728 -133.69 -62.53 32.13
N GLU A 729 -134.08 -61.93 31.00
CA GLU A 729 -133.19 -61.75 29.85
C GLU A 729 -132.02 -60.81 30.18
N LEU A 730 -132.28 -59.76 30.97
CA LEU A 730 -131.25 -58.82 31.41
C LEU A 730 -130.17 -59.51 32.25
N ILE A 731 -130.56 -60.41 33.18
CA ILE A 731 -129.64 -61.19 34.01
C ILE A 731 -128.75 -62.10 33.14
N ASN A 732 -129.34 -62.80 32.17
CA ASN A 732 -128.59 -63.65 31.23
C ASN A 732 -127.61 -62.84 30.36
N LYS A 733 -127.97 -61.60 29.98
CA LYS A 733 -127.11 -60.69 29.21
C LYS A 733 -125.93 -60.18 30.06
N CYS A 734 -126.18 -59.82 31.33
CA CYS A 734 -125.13 -59.48 32.29
C CYS A 734 -124.14 -60.63 32.49
N GLN A 735 -124.61 -61.86 32.70
CA GLN A 735 -123.72 -63.01 32.89
C GLN A 735 -122.87 -63.33 31.64
N LYS A 736 -123.43 -63.19 30.42
CA LYS A 736 -122.64 -63.33 29.17
C LYS A 736 -121.56 -62.24 29.03
N LEU A 737 -121.88 -60.99 29.38
CA LEU A 737 -120.91 -59.88 29.35
C LEU A 737 -119.79 -60.07 30.39
N GLN A 738 -120.13 -60.52 31.59
CA GLN A 738 -119.16 -60.77 32.67
C GLN A 738 -118.13 -61.84 32.28
N ARG A 739 -118.56 -62.95 31.66
CA ARG A 739 -117.66 -63.99 31.13
C ARG A 739 -116.76 -63.49 29.99
N LYS A 740 -117.24 -62.57 29.15
CA LYS A 740 -116.45 -61.96 28.06
C LYS A 740 -115.39 -61.00 28.62
N SER A 741 -115.76 -60.19 29.61
CA SER A 741 -114.85 -59.26 30.31
C SER A 741 -113.71 -60.00 31.00
N ILE A 742 -113.98 -61.09 31.72
CA ILE A 742 -112.94 -61.93 32.36
C ILE A 742 -111.96 -62.50 31.32
N LYS A 743 -112.43 -62.92 30.14
CA LYS A 743 -111.53 -63.39 29.06
C LYS A 743 -110.62 -62.29 28.52
N GLN A 744 -111.14 -61.07 28.34
CA GLN A 744 -110.32 -59.93 27.89
C GLN A 744 -109.32 -59.50 28.96
N PHE A 745 -109.73 -59.47 30.23
CA PHE A 745 -108.83 -59.17 31.35
C PHE A 745 -107.63 -60.12 31.39
N ASN A 746 -107.88 -61.43 31.30
CA ASN A 746 -106.81 -62.45 31.27
C ASN A 746 -105.89 -62.36 30.04
N GLN A 747 -106.33 -61.77 28.92
CA GLN A 747 -105.46 -61.47 27.77
C GLN A 747 -104.57 -60.26 28.02
N ILE A 748 -105.10 -59.21 28.66
CA ILE A 748 -104.34 -58.02 29.06
C ILE A 748 -103.28 -58.39 30.10
N THR A 749 -103.63 -59.16 31.13
CA THR A 749 -102.66 -59.59 32.16
C THR A 749 -101.47 -60.35 31.56
N LYS A 750 -101.72 -61.24 30.58
CA LYS A 750 -100.64 -61.95 29.87
C LYS A 750 -99.79 -61.03 28.99
N ALA A 751 -100.38 -59.98 28.41
CA ALA A 751 -99.62 -58.97 27.68
C ALA A 751 -98.73 -58.14 28.62
N ASP A 752 -99.25 -57.77 29.81
CA ASP A 752 -98.49 -57.05 30.85
C ASP A 752 -97.31 -57.88 31.40
N GLU A 753 -97.48 -59.19 31.58
CA GLU A 753 -96.40 -60.12 31.95
C GLU A 753 -95.28 -60.15 30.89
N ILE A 754 -95.64 -60.24 29.60
CA ILE A 754 -94.68 -60.19 28.50
C ILE A 754 -93.95 -58.83 28.48
N ILE A 755 -94.68 -57.72 28.62
CA ILE A 755 -94.11 -56.36 28.67
C ILE A 755 -93.14 -56.20 29.84
N LYS A 756 -93.45 -56.74 31.02
CA LYS A 756 -92.49 -56.76 32.16
C LYS A 756 -91.22 -57.53 31.83
N SER A 757 -91.34 -58.72 31.24
CA SER A 757 -90.16 -59.54 30.88
C SER A 757 -89.26 -58.88 29.82
N LEU A 758 -89.83 -58.09 28.91
CA LEU A 758 -89.09 -57.32 27.92
C LEU A 758 -88.39 -56.10 28.54
N HIS A 759 -89.06 -55.39 29.46
CA HIS A 759 -88.44 -54.28 30.19
C HIS A 759 -87.24 -54.74 31.05
N GLU A 760 -87.32 -55.90 31.70
CA GLU A 760 -86.18 -56.46 32.46
C GLU A 760 -84.98 -56.77 31.55
N LYS A 761 -85.21 -57.37 30.38
CA LYS A 761 -84.14 -57.63 29.38
C LYS A 761 -83.52 -56.34 28.84
N ILE A 762 -84.34 -55.33 28.54
CA ILE A 762 -83.84 -54.00 28.10
C ILE A 762 -83.01 -53.35 29.22
N SER A 763 -83.44 -53.44 30.48
CA SER A 763 -82.70 -52.90 31.62
C SER A 763 -81.35 -53.59 31.84
N GLN A 764 -81.27 -54.90 31.62
CA GLN A 764 -80.02 -55.66 31.66
C GLN A 764 -79.06 -55.24 30.52
N GLN A 765 -79.55 -55.15 29.29
CA GLN A 765 -78.74 -54.70 28.14
C GLN A 765 -78.25 -53.25 28.29
N GLN A 766 -79.06 -52.35 28.84
CA GLN A 766 -78.64 -50.98 29.15
C GLN A 766 -77.51 -50.93 30.19
N LYS A 767 -77.51 -51.82 31.19
CA LYS A 767 -76.42 -51.92 32.19
C LYS A 767 -75.12 -52.44 31.61
N GLU A 768 -75.16 -53.30 30.59
CA GLU A 768 -73.95 -53.77 29.90
C GLU A 768 -73.37 -52.67 28.97
N ILE A 769 -74.23 -51.97 28.23
CA ILE A 769 -73.82 -50.82 27.39
C ILE A 769 -73.18 -49.70 28.23
N GLN A 770 -73.70 -49.41 29.42
CA GLN A 770 -73.10 -48.43 30.33
C GLN A 770 -71.70 -48.82 30.82
N LYS A 771 -71.39 -50.11 30.95
CA LYS A 771 -70.05 -50.57 31.37
C LYS A 771 -69.02 -50.41 30.25
N HIS A 772 -69.38 -50.78 29.01
CA HIS A 772 -68.47 -50.67 27.87
C HIS A 772 -68.23 -49.23 27.40
N SER A 773 -69.23 -48.35 27.49
CA SER A 773 -69.10 -46.95 27.04
C SER A 773 -68.23 -46.07 27.96
N ASN A 774 -68.16 -46.38 29.26
CA ASN A 774 -67.54 -45.49 30.25
C ASN A 774 -66.00 -45.53 30.23
N ILE A 775 -65.39 -46.71 30.00
CA ILE A 775 -63.93 -46.90 30.12
C ILE A 775 -63.14 -46.13 29.04
N ASP A 776 -63.57 -46.20 27.78
CA ASP A 776 -62.87 -45.50 26.69
C ASP A 776 -63.19 -44.01 26.67
N LEU A 777 -64.38 -43.60 27.13
CA LEU A 777 -64.71 -42.18 27.32
C LEU A 777 -63.86 -41.56 28.45
N GLN A 778 -63.66 -42.28 29.56
CA GLN A 778 -62.76 -41.84 30.64
C GLN A 778 -61.31 -41.71 30.19
N LYS A 779 -60.77 -42.68 29.43
CA LYS A 779 -59.41 -42.59 28.88
C LYS A 779 -59.26 -41.38 27.95
N LYS A 780 -60.22 -41.16 27.04
CA LYS A 780 -60.22 -39.97 26.16
C LYS A 780 -60.33 -38.67 26.95
N LEU A 781 -61.18 -38.61 27.98
CA LEU A 781 -61.32 -37.44 28.86
C LEU A 781 -60.07 -37.17 29.71
N MET A 782 -59.39 -38.20 30.22
CA MET A 782 -58.12 -38.02 30.93
C MET A 782 -57.01 -37.51 29.99
N PHE A 783 -56.93 -38.06 28.77
CA PHE A 783 -55.98 -37.60 27.76
C PHE A 783 -56.23 -36.14 27.36
N THR A 784 -57.47 -35.77 27.02
CA THR A 784 -57.79 -34.38 26.67
C THR A 784 -57.60 -33.44 27.85
N ARG A 785 -57.94 -33.83 29.09
CA ARG A 785 -57.68 -33.01 30.28
C ARG A 785 -56.19 -32.79 30.54
N ALA A 786 -55.34 -33.80 30.33
CA ALA A 786 -53.89 -33.66 30.41
C ALA A 786 -53.33 -32.75 29.29
N GLN A 787 -53.84 -32.89 28.06
CA GLN A 787 -53.52 -32.03 26.93
C GLN A 787 -53.88 -30.56 27.23
N MET A 788 -55.08 -30.32 27.78
CA MET A 788 -55.57 -28.99 28.15
C MET A 788 -54.74 -28.37 29.27
N LEU A 789 -54.36 -29.11 30.32
CA LEU A 789 -53.47 -28.61 31.38
C LEU A 789 -52.07 -28.27 30.85
N LYS A 790 -51.55 -29.04 29.89
CA LYS A 790 -50.27 -28.73 29.22
C LYS A 790 -50.38 -27.46 28.38
N ASN A 791 -51.48 -27.29 27.64
CA ASN A 791 -51.76 -26.09 26.86
C ASN A 791 -52.00 -24.86 27.76
N GLU A 792 -52.69 -25.01 28.89
CA GLU A 792 -52.90 -23.93 29.88
C GLU A 792 -51.57 -23.45 30.46
N LYS A 793 -50.65 -24.36 30.79
CA LYS A 793 -49.29 -24.00 31.22
C LYS A 793 -48.50 -23.26 30.13
N ARG A 794 -48.60 -23.71 28.86
CA ARG A 794 -47.97 -23.00 27.72
C ARG A 794 -48.60 -21.62 27.49
N MET A 795 -49.92 -21.50 27.61
CA MET A 795 -50.64 -20.23 27.51
C MET A 795 -50.22 -19.26 28.61
N LYS A 796 -50.15 -19.71 29.87
CA LYS A 796 -49.68 -18.88 31.00
C LYS A 796 -48.24 -18.43 30.82
N ALA A 797 -47.35 -19.30 30.31
CA ALA A 797 -45.98 -18.92 29.96
C ALA A 797 -45.95 -17.88 28.82
N SER A 798 -46.76 -18.07 27.77
CA SER A 798 -46.87 -17.12 26.65
C SER A 798 -47.40 -15.75 27.08
N ILE A 799 -48.39 -15.72 27.98
CA ILE A 799 -48.94 -14.48 28.56
C ILE A 799 -47.89 -13.79 29.45
N ALA A 800 -47.11 -14.55 30.21
CA ALA A 800 -46.02 -13.98 31.02
C ALA A 800 -44.91 -13.39 30.13
N ILE A 801 -44.57 -14.04 29.01
CA ILE A 801 -43.62 -13.51 28.02
C ILE A 801 -44.17 -12.25 27.35
N SER A 802 -45.44 -12.24 26.91
CA SER A 802 -46.09 -11.05 26.33
C SER A 802 -46.00 -9.85 27.26
N ARG A 803 -46.37 -10.02 28.54
CA ARG A 803 -46.29 -8.97 29.57
C ARG A 803 -44.86 -8.51 29.86
N ALA A 804 -43.88 -9.41 29.80
CA ALA A 804 -42.47 -9.03 29.91
C ALA A 804 -42.05 -8.17 28.71
N THR A 805 -42.40 -8.56 27.49
CA THR A 805 -42.10 -7.78 26.29
C THR A 805 -42.85 -6.44 26.23
N GLU A 806 -44.09 -6.39 26.72
CA GLU A 806 -44.88 -5.15 26.85
C GLU A 806 -44.21 -4.18 27.85
N ASN A 807 -43.72 -4.68 28.99
CA ASN A 807 -42.95 -3.88 29.94
C ASN A 807 -41.60 -3.41 29.35
N ASP A 808 -40.87 -4.27 28.64
CA ASP A 808 -39.60 -3.91 28.00
C ASP A 808 -39.80 -2.84 26.90
N VAL A 809 -40.90 -2.90 26.15
CA VAL A 809 -41.30 -1.86 25.19
C VAL A 809 -41.63 -0.57 25.93
N SER A 810 -42.46 -0.62 26.98
CA SER A 810 -42.81 0.58 27.76
C SER A 810 -41.60 1.26 28.43
N LEU A 811 -40.61 0.49 28.89
CA LEU A 811 -39.33 1.01 29.42
C LEU A 811 -38.48 1.66 28.32
N LYS A 812 -38.45 1.08 27.11
CA LYS A 812 -37.78 1.69 25.95
C LYS A 812 -38.48 2.97 25.52
N ASP A 813 -39.81 2.99 25.46
CA ASP A 813 -40.60 4.18 25.15
C ASP A 813 -40.35 5.29 26.19
N TYR A 814 -40.28 4.94 27.48
CA TYR A 814 -39.89 5.91 28.52
C TYR A 814 -38.47 6.45 28.29
N SER A 815 -37.50 5.59 27.95
CA SER A 815 -36.12 6.02 27.63
C SER A 815 -36.04 6.88 26.36
N ILE A 816 -36.86 6.61 25.34
CA ILE A 816 -36.95 7.42 24.12
C ILE A 816 -37.55 8.79 24.46
N ASN A 817 -38.66 8.84 25.18
CA ASN A 817 -39.28 10.09 25.65
C ASN A 817 -38.32 10.92 26.54
N GLN A 818 -37.49 10.26 27.35
CA GLN A 818 -36.46 10.92 28.15
C GLN A 818 -35.37 11.53 27.25
N LEU A 819 -34.83 10.75 26.30
CA LEU A 819 -33.84 11.24 25.34
C LEU A 819 -34.39 12.35 24.42
N GLU A 820 -35.67 12.32 24.05
CA GLU A 820 -36.33 13.39 23.30
C GLU A 820 -36.46 14.68 24.12
N ARG A 821 -36.74 14.58 25.43
CA ARG A 821 -36.73 15.73 26.34
C ARG A 821 -35.33 16.29 26.47
N ASP A 822 -34.34 15.45 26.78
CA ASP A 822 -32.94 15.85 26.93
C ASP A 822 -32.42 16.52 25.64
N LEU A 823 -32.77 15.97 24.47
CA LEU A 823 -32.39 16.52 23.15
C LEU A 823 -33.11 17.85 22.83
N ASN A 824 -34.36 18.02 23.28
CA ASN A 824 -35.08 19.29 23.16
C ASN A 824 -34.58 20.36 24.14
N GLU A 825 -34.18 19.97 25.37
CA GLU A 825 -33.49 20.84 26.30
C GLU A 825 -32.13 21.27 25.75
N PHE A 826 -31.35 20.34 25.19
CA PHE A 826 -30.05 20.63 24.57
C PHE A 826 -30.19 21.58 23.37
N LYS A 827 -31.20 21.35 22.50
CA LYS A 827 -31.58 22.32 21.44
C LYS A 827 -31.93 23.68 22.03
N SER A 828 -32.72 23.75 23.10
CA SER A 828 -33.09 25.01 23.75
C SER A 828 -31.88 25.74 24.35
N GLN A 829 -30.92 25.00 24.92
CA GLN A 829 -29.65 25.54 25.41
C GLN A 829 -28.81 26.10 24.25
N LEU A 830 -28.62 25.34 23.17
CA LEU A 830 -27.90 25.82 21.97
C LEU A 830 -28.57 27.06 21.34
N PHE A 831 -29.91 27.14 21.31
CA PHE A 831 -30.61 28.35 20.84
C PHE A 831 -30.44 29.54 21.79
N LYS A 832 -30.31 29.33 23.11
CA LYS A 832 -29.98 30.39 24.07
C LYS A 832 -28.54 30.86 23.89
N GLU A 833 -27.57 29.95 23.82
CA GLU A 833 -26.16 30.27 23.57
C GLU A 833 -25.96 31.00 22.24
N LYS A 834 -26.68 30.60 21.18
CA LYS A 834 -26.67 31.31 19.90
C LYS A 834 -27.19 32.74 20.04
N ARG A 835 -28.33 32.94 20.70
CA ARG A 835 -28.89 34.29 20.98
C ARG A 835 -28.00 35.14 21.89
N GLU A 836 -27.28 34.53 22.82
CA GLU A 836 -26.33 35.24 23.68
C GLU A 836 -25.07 35.64 22.93
N LYS A 837 -24.56 34.78 22.04
CA LYS A 837 -23.50 35.14 21.08
C LYS A 837 -23.94 36.27 20.14
N GLU A 838 -25.14 36.20 19.56
CA GLU A 838 -25.70 37.26 18.72
C GLU A 838 -25.75 38.61 19.47
N LYS A 839 -26.27 38.63 20.71
CA LYS A 839 -26.27 39.82 21.57
C LYS A 839 -24.88 40.31 21.96
N LEU A 840 -23.91 39.42 22.13
CA LEU A 840 -22.51 39.78 22.38
C LEU A 840 -21.88 40.42 21.14
N THR A 841 -22.14 39.88 19.95
CA THR A 841 -21.68 40.48 18.68
C THR A 841 -22.33 41.83 18.42
N GLU A 842 -23.64 42.00 18.68
CA GLU A 842 -24.32 43.30 18.60
C GLU A 842 -23.72 44.33 19.56
N LYS A 843 -23.49 43.94 20.83
CA LYS A 843 -22.82 44.80 21.82
C LYS A 843 -21.40 45.17 21.40
N TYR A 844 -20.64 44.24 20.85
CA TYR A 844 -19.28 44.49 20.36
C TYR A 844 -19.30 45.46 19.18
N LEU A 845 -20.20 45.27 18.21
CA LEU A 845 -20.41 46.17 17.07
C LEU A 845 -20.82 47.58 17.53
N HIS A 846 -21.68 47.68 18.54
CA HIS A 846 -22.13 48.96 19.08
C HIS A 846 -21.01 49.66 19.88
N LEU A 847 -20.22 48.92 20.66
CA LEU A 847 -19.07 49.45 21.39
C LEU A 847 -17.99 49.96 20.42
N ARG A 848 -17.75 49.22 19.34
CA ARG A 848 -16.85 49.60 18.26
C ARG A 848 -17.30 50.88 17.56
N LYS A 849 -18.57 50.99 17.15
CA LYS A 849 -19.14 52.24 16.58
C LYS A 849 -19.04 53.43 17.54
N SER A 850 -19.17 53.20 18.86
CA SER A 850 -18.95 54.24 19.87
C SER A 850 -17.47 54.64 20.01
N LEU A 851 -16.53 53.72 19.82
CA LEU A 851 -15.09 54.00 19.83
C LEU A 851 -14.62 54.72 18.55
N GLU A 852 -15.18 54.36 17.39
CA GLU A 852 -14.94 55.03 16.11
C GLU A 852 -15.46 56.48 16.15
N ASN A 853 -16.70 56.69 16.62
CA ASN A 853 -17.26 58.04 16.80
C ASN A 853 -16.48 58.91 17.82
N ASN A 854 -15.84 58.30 18.83
CA ASN A 854 -15.00 59.01 19.79
C ASN A 854 -13.55 59.25 19.30
N ARG A 855 -13.14 58.64 18.18
CA ARG A 855 -11.87 58.98 17.47
C ARG A 855 -12.06 60.03 16.38
N SER A 856 -13.30 60.40 16.06
CA SER A 856 -13.67 61.44 15.10
C SER A 856 -13.95 62.82 15.75
N LYS A 857 -13.52 63.01 17.01
CA LYS A 857 -13.55 64.27 17.76
C LYS A 857 -12.16 64.53 18.35
#